data_AF-A0AAE4MNV8-F1
#
_entry.id   AF-A0AAE4MNV8-F1
#
_cell.length_a   1.000
_cell.length_b   1.000
_cell.length_c   1.000
_cell.angle_alpha   90.00
_cell.angle_beta   90.00
_cell.angle_gamma   90.00
#
_symmetry.space_group_name_H-M   'P 1'
#
loop_
_entity.id
_entity.type
_entity.pdbx_description
1 polymer ?
#
loop_
_entity_poly.entity_id
_entity_poly.type
_entity_poly.pdbx_seq_one_letter_code
_entity_poly.pdbx_strand_id
1 'polypeptide(L)'
;MELIKELPEIALLRVLYNTRNTIILLSATAGFPATYNGQYSRPFLDKYARDLNYRIRQRDVDSASPLSAIRDNRNLHRPVALEVFDDQVLEFLPQNEEPEFRNAYRFWLKMLEPYSTSVQFNRYHKREFHRQLQSMLLAAYTGRHILCIGISSRFFAIIGNFLRANKLSANPYRGVAILDNETRRGNDLPRVFEITPFAERHRLRVVMFDSKLNREDPVRDYLQIDHQNLAICMVSHFQGAGTGLNYYVTYPVPSEPTGADSEQIDFDELAMVCGSYWSQINATPSRNTLENYITLLKHYAHGSVPRQVGDFDTDLVDSDAAQLLDTEHTVELHKIAMQTIGRTERRDAQMNGVIRLPSGVHHNALCVFRDLDRHPNAQSLLASLSLHNHLWFKRSKKDLLKASFSSDSQRSEFEIKVAKAIDMYSDFEAELKNKILPLARQGDRDAIELNEALRHRDSFTDPQSYIKRLKRNVIIKKNAYLSDCVSHFYLERTADWKSVILAKTLDGYGLTDISAGANPYKPEYCLPQYHEAMAEESSGTEQRIFAKILGLDAKPLQQYIPIPSLMPLLIGNIGEWQLHLVLQEMNITPIPSQELSHYLDSHCYELFDVYCINKNRIVAIDVKNWRMQGNNRQLAKKMHNNSLGKVSELQKIVAAKTQFDGVDVVYLNTRYALNSLNIRAEHSNHKGICYYNLFKNISSYEKDNGKNHYDAKIKSELRINQYLLNILGVNYD
;
A
#
# COMPACT_ATOMS: atom_id res chain seq x y z
N MET A 1 9.10 9.22 -26.42
CA MET A 1 7.99 9.52 -25.50
C MET A 1 7.24 10.68 -26.12
N GLU A 2 6.03 10.46 -26.65
CA GLU A 2 5.21 11.54 -27.16
C GLU A 2 4.91 12.49 -25.99
N LEU A 3 5.50 13.69 -26.01
CA LEU A 3 5.37 14.69 -24.95
C LEU A 3 3.98 15.35 -24.94
N ILE A 4 3.16 15.09 -25.97
CA ILE A 4 1.84 15.71 -26.17
C ILE A 4 0.86 14.61 -26.57
N LYS A 5 -0.01 14.23 -25.63
CA LYS A 5 -1.18 13.38 -25.89
C LYS A 5 -2.42 14.25 -25.85
N GLU A 6 -3.25 14.14 -26.87
CA GLU A 6 -4.54 14.82 -26.90
C GLU A 6 -5.38 14.36 -25.68
N LEU A 7 -5.87 15.32 -24.89
CA LEU A 7 -6.74 15.01 -23.76
C LEU A 7 -8.05 14.40 -24.26
N PRO A 8 -8.62 13.39 -23.58
CA PRO A 8 -9.92 12.81 -23.96
C PRO A 8 -11.04 13.86 -24.06
N GLU A 9 -10.96 14.92 -23.27
CA GLU A 9 -11.90 16.04 -23.33
C GLU A 9 -11.87 16.78 -24.67
N ILE A 10 -10.73 16.84 -25.38
CA ILE A 10 -10.64 17.50 -26.69
C ILE A 10 -11.51 16.77 -27.73
N ALA A 11 -11.61 15.44 -27.66
CA ALA A 11 -12.51 14.68 -28.52
C ALA A 11 -13.98 15.08 -28.31
N LEU A 12 -14.41 15.30 -27.06
CA LEU A 12 -15.75 15.82 -26.77
C LEU A 12 -15.95 17.22 -27.36
N LEU A 13 -14.96 18.09 -27.17
CA LEU A 13 -15.00 19.46 -27.69
C LEU A 13 -15.10 19.48 -29.21
N ARG A 14 -14.35 18.63 -29.92
CA ARG A 14 -14.46 18.50 -31.39
C ARG A 14 -15.86 18.06 -31.85
N VAL A 15 -16.50 17.16 -31.12
CA VAL A 15 -17.87 16.71 -31.43
C VAL A 15 -18.92 17.78 -31.16
N LEU A 16 -18.69 18.65 -30.16
CA LEU A 16 -19.61 19.71 -29.77
C LEU A 16 -19.40 21.02 -30.54
N TYR A 17 -18.16 21.32 -30.96
CA TYR A 17 -17.81 22.59 -31.57
C TYR A 17 -18.58 22.82 -32.87
N ASN A 18 -19.36 23.91 -32.90
CA ASN A 18 -20.20 24.30 -34.03
C ASN A 18 -21.20 23.22 -34.49
N THR A 19 -21.64 22.34 -33.58
CA THR A 19 -22.68 21.34 -33.84
C THR A 19 -23.89 21.54 -32.92
N ARG A 20 -24.97 20.78 -33.15
CA ARG A 20 -26.11 20.65 -32.23
C ARG A 20 -26.11 19.34 -31.45
N ASN A 21 -24.95 18.68 -31.39
CA ASN A 21 -24.84 17.36 -30.77
C ASN A 21 -25.04 17.46 -29.25
N THR A 22 -25.68 16.44 -28.69
CA THR A 22 -25.74 16.24 -27.23
C THR A 22 -24.99 14.95 -26.90
N ILE A 23 -24.06 15.03 -25.95
CA ILE A 23 -23.27 13.89 -25.51
C ILE A 23 -23.72 13.48 -24.11
N ILE A 24 -24.03 12.20 -23.94
CA ILE A 24 -24.34 11.61 -22.63
C ILE A 24 -23.12 10.79 -22.20
N LEU A 25 -22.47 11.22 -21.13
CA LEU A 25 -21.34 10.50 -20.56
C LEU A 25 -21.87 9.47 -19.55
N LEU A 26 -21.72 8.19 -19.87
CA LEU A 26 -22.08 7.08 -19.00
C LEU A 26 -20.82 6.56 -18.30
N SER A 27 -20.77 6.73 -16.98
CA SER A 27 -19.71 6.11 -16.17
C SER A 27 -20.20 5.89 -14.75
N ALA A 28 -19.92 4.69 -14.23
CA ALA A 28 -20.25 4.30 -12.86
C ALA A 28 -19.47 5.11 -11.80
N THR A 29 -18.36 5.75 -12.19
CA THR A 29 -17.41 6.36 -11.25
C THR A 29 -17.02 7.80 -11.61
N ALA A 30 -17.54 8.37 -12.70
CA ALA A 30 -17.27 9.75 -13.11
C ALA A 30 -18.00 10.83 -12.28
N GLY A 31 -18.69 10.44 -11.20
CA GLY A 31 -19.42 11.36 -10.31
C GLY A 31 -18.67 11.83 -9.08
N PHE A 32 -17.45 11.33 -8.85
CA PHE A 32 -16.66 11.69 -7.69
C PHE A 32 -16.17 13.14 -7.81
N PRO A 33 -16.58 14.04 -6.89
CA PRO A 33 -16.07 15.40 -6.89
C PRO A 33 -14.56 15.40 -6.63
N ALA A 34 -13.87 16.42 -7.14
CA ALA A 34 -12.44 16.64 -6.92
C ALA A 34 -11.49 15.51 -7.40
N THR A 35 -11.95 14.59 -8.25
CA THR A 35 -11.05 13.63 -8.94
C THR A 35 -10.71 14.08 -10.34
N TYR A 36 -9.44 13.96 -10.72
CA TYR A 36 -8.90 14.39 -12.01
C TYR A 36 -8.39 13.22 -12.85
N ASN A 37 -8.24 12.03 -12.25
CA ASN A 37 -7.75 10.81 -12.89
C ASN A 37 -8.78 10.03 -13.73
N GLY A 38 -10.00 10.58 -13.89
CA GLY A 38 -11.04 9.96 -14.71
C GLY A 38 -10.84 10.17 -16.21
N GLN A 39 -11.50 9.34 -17.02
CA GLN A 39 -11.54 9.49 -18.48
C GLN A 39 -12.00 10.88 -18.91
N TYR A 40 -12.89 11.51 -18.12
CA TYR A 40 -13.31 12.91 -18.29
C TYR A 40 -13.30 13.61 -16.93
N SER A 41 -12.55 14.70 -16.82
CA SER A 41 -12.47 15.54 -15.61
C SER A 41 -13.62 16.57 -15.62
N ARG A 42 -14.57 16.43 -14.69
CA ARG A 42 -15.66 17.40 -14.54
C ARG A 42 -15.15 18.81 -14.24
N PRO A 43 -14.21 19.03 -13.30
CA PRO A 43 -13.67 20.36 -13.05
C PRO A 43 -13.07 21.02 -14.30
N PHE A 44 -12.40 20.23 -15.14
CA PHE A 44 -11.86 20.71 -16.41
C PHE A 44 -13.00 21.10 -17.37
N LEU A 45 -13.97 20.21 -17.61
CA LEU A 45 -15.11 20.52 -18.49
C LEU A 45 -15.90 21.75 -18.01
N ASP A 46 -16.21 21.83 -16.71
CA ASP A 46 -16.94 22.96 -16.11
C ASP A 46 -16.20 24.29 -16.31
N LYS A 47 -14.87 24.29 -16.18
CA LYS A 47 -14.04 25.50 -16.38
C LYS A 47 -14.12 26.00 -17.82
N TYR A 48 -13.95 25.12 -18.80
CA TYR A 48 -13.86 25.48 -20.23
C TYR A 48 -15.22 25.55 -20.95
N ALA A 49 -16.32 25.16 -20.29
CA ALA A 49 -17.68 25.30 -20.82
C ALA A 49 -18.01 26.74 -21.26
N ARG A 50 -17.52 27.73 -20.51
CA ARG A 50 -17.68 29.15 -20.82
C ARG A 50 -16.91 29.57 -22.06
N ASP A 51 -15.63 29.20 -22.12
CA ASP A 51 -14.72 29.61 -23.20
C ASP A 51 -15.11 28.99 -24.55
N LEU A 52 -15.73 27.82 -24.53
CA LEU A 52 -16.09 27.03 -25.72
C LEU A 52 -17.60 26.99 -26.00
N ASN A 53 -18.38 27.78 -25.24
CA ASN A 53 -19.82 27.99 -25.44
C ASN A 53 -20.66 26.69 -25.51
N TYR A 54 -20.44 25.75 -24.58
CA TYR A 54 -21.31 24.58 -24.41
C TYR A 54 -21.92 24.52 -23.00
N ARG A 55 -23.06 23.85 -22.87
CA ARG A 55 -23.79 23.71 -21.59
C ARG A 55 -23.59 22.31 -21.01
N ILE A 56 -23.12 22.26 -19.77
CA ILE A 56 -23.09 21.02 -18.98
C ILE A 56 -24.40 20.90 -18.21
N ARG A 57 -25.01 19.71 -18.25
CA ARG A 57 -26.15 19.34 -17.40
C ARG A 57 -25.73 18.17 -16.52
N GLN A 58 -25.97 18.31 -15.22
CA GLN A 58 -25.70 17.27 -14.23
C GLN A 58 -27.03 16.83 -13.62
N ARG A 59 -27.10 15.57 -13.17
CA ARG A 59 -28.24 15.08 -12.41
C ARG A 59 -28.26 15.82 -11.06
N ASP A 60 -29.43 16.29 -10.66
CA ASP A 60 -29.67 16.88 -9.34
C ASP A 60 -30.15 15.81 -8.35
N VAL A 61 -30.48 16.21 -7.13
CA VAL A 61 -30.95 15.28 -6.08
C VAL A 61 -32.39 14.83 -6.35
N ASP A 62 -33.24 15.75 -6.81
CA ASP A 62 -34.68 15.49 -7.04
C ASP A 62 -34.88 14.45 -8.15
N SER A 63 -34.13 14.58 -9.25
CA SER A 63 -34.12 13.62 -10.35
C SER A 63 -33.52 12.26 -9.99
N ALA A 64 -32.72 12.17 -8.92
CA ALA A 64 -32.22 10.91 -8.38
C ALA A 64 -33.16 10.27 -7.35
N SER A 65 -34.14 11.01 -6.81
CA SER A 65 -35.04 10.53 -5.75
C SER A 65 -35.80 9.24 -6.09
N PRO A 66 -36.28 8.99 -7.33
CA PRO A 66 -37.00 7.75 -7.66
C PRO A 66 -36.12 6.49 -7.54
N LEU A 67 -34.80 6.64 -7.59
CA LEU A 67 -33.86 5.52 -7.46
C LEU A 67 -33.92 4.88 -6.06
N SER A 68 -34.40 5.61 -5.04
CA SER A 68 -34.60 5.01 -3.73
C SER A 68 -35.66 3.93 -3.74
N ALA A 69 -36.83 4.18 -4.33
CA ALA A 69 -37.90 3.21 -4.43
C ALA A 69 -37.46 1.96 -5.23
N ILE A 70 -36.66 2.16 -6.29
CA ILE A 70 -36.08 1.04 -7.07
C ILE A 70 -35.15 0.21 -6.20
N ARG A 71 -34.27 0.84 -5.41
CA ARG A 71 -33.39 0.12 -4.47
C ARG A 71 -34.18 -0.64 -3.41
N ASP A 72 -35.21 -0.02 -2.83
CA ASP A 72 -36.03 -0.64 -1.79
C ASP A 72 -36.76 -1.88 -2.35
N ASN A 73 -37.32 -1.78 -3.55
CA ASN A 73 -37.92 -2.91 -4.26
C ASN A 73 -36.89 -4.01 -4.56
N ARG A 74 -35.73 -3.65 -5.12
CA ARG A 74 -34.64 -4.61 -5.34
C ARG A 74 -34.20 -5.29 -4.05
N ASN A 75 -34.14 -4.58 -2.93
CA ASN A 75 -33.73 -5.16 -1.64
C ASN A 75 -34.73 -6.19 -1.10
N LEU A 76 -36.02 -6.06 -1.43
CA LEU A 76 -37.04 -7.06 -1.06
C LEU A 76 -36.84 -8.38 -1.79
N HIS A 77 -36.46 -8.32 -3.08
CA HIS A 77 -36.26 -9.51 -3.90
C HIS A 77 -34.82 -10.03 -3.87
N ARG A 78 -33.87 -9.17 -3.53
CA ARG A 78 -32.44 -9.42 -3.54
C ARG A 78 -31.75 -8.88 -2.30
N PRO A 79 -32.04 -9.42 -1.09
CA PRO A 79 -31.30 -9.03 0.09
C PRO A 79 -29.85 -9.49 -0.04
N VAL A 80 -28.90 -8.67 0.43
CA VAL A 80 -27.47 -8.98 0.41
C VAL A 80 -26.86 -8.81 1.80
N ALA A 81 -26.08 -9.80 2.24
CA ALA A 81 -25.27 -9.69 3.43
C ALA A 81 -23.89 -9.10 3.08
N LEU A 82 -23.49 -8.04 3.78
CA LEU A 82 -22.15 -7.45 3.67
C LEU A 82 -21.29 -7.94 4.84
N GLU A 83 -20.28 -8.75 4.53
CA GLU A 83 -19.34 -9.32 5.50
C GLU A 83 -17.95 -8.71 5.33
N VAL A 84 -17.39 -8.18 6.40
CA VAL A 84 -16.03 -7.61 6.41
C VAL A 84 -15.13 -8.51 7.25
N PHE A 85 -14.06 -9.02 6.66
CA PHE A 85 -13.11 -9.91 7.33
C PHE A 85 -11.75 -9.21 7.53
N ASP A 86 -10.99 -9.66 8.54
CA ASP A 86 -9.65 -9.13 8.79
C ASP A 86 -8.71 -9.46 7.62
N ASP A 87 -8.09 -8.45 7.02
CA ASP A 87 -7.20 -8.65 5.88
C ASP A 87 -5.79 -9.08 6.28
N GLN A 88 -5.51 -9.21 7.58
CA GLN A 88 -4.27 -9.75 8.12
C GLN A 88 -4.27 -11.27 8.31
N VAL A 89 -5.43 -11.91 8.47
CA VAL A 89 -5.51 -13.38 8.66
C VAL A 89 -5.19 -14.14 7.38
N LEU A 90 -4.57 -15.32 7.49
CA LEU A 90 -4.26 -16.13 6.30
C LEU A 90 -5.52 -16.63 5.58
N GLU A 91 -6.53 -16.94 6.38
CA GLU A 91 -7.76 -17.63 6.03
C GLU A 91 -8.95 -16.81 6.52
N PHE A 92 -10.05 -16.72 5.75
CA PHE A 92 -11.09 -15.70 6.00
C PHE A 92 -12.53 -16.23 6.14
N LEU A 93 -12.76 -17.53 5.94
CA LEU A 93 -14.09 -18.12 6.01
C LEU A 93 -14.38 -18.76 7.38
N PRO A 94 -15.59 -18.57 7.96
CA PRO A 94 -16.01 -19.29 9.16
C PRO A 94 -16.06 -20.83 8.97
N GLN A 95 -16.38 -21.30 7.76
CA GLN A 95 -16.49 -22.73 7.42
C GLN A 95 -15.17 -23.50 7.56
N ASN A 96 -14.04 -22.81 7.74
CA ASN A 96 -12.75 -23.44 8.10
C ASN A 96 -12.80 -24.17 9.44
N GLU A 97 -13.81 -23.88 10.27
CA GLU A 97 -14.05 -24.57 11.52
C GLU A 97 -14.64 -25.97 11.35
N GLU A 98 -15.32 -26.22 10.21
CA GLU A 98 -16.02 -27.48 9.95
C GLU A 98 -15.04 -28.57 9.46
N PRO A 99 -15.06 -29.79 10.04
CA PRO A 99 -14.09 -30.83 9.72
C PRO A 99 -14.07 -31.24 8.24
N GLU A 100 -15.24 -31.35 7.60
CA GLU A 100 -15.38 -31.72 6.19
C GLU A 100 -14.65 -30.71 5.28
N PHE A 101 -14.95 -29.42 5.46
CA PHE A 101 -14.32 -28.33 4.71
C PHE A 101 -12.81 -28.26 4.96
N ARG A 102 -12.41 -28.32 6.22
CA ARG A 102 -10.99 -28.25 6.62
C ARG A 102 -10.18 -29.39 6.02
N ASN A 103 -10.73 -30.60 5.97
CA ASN A 103 -10.05 -31.77 5.40
C ASN A 103 -9.87 -31.61 3.88
N ALA A 104 -10.91 -31.20 3.16
CA ALA A 104 -10.82 -30.92 1.73
C ALA A 104 -9.82 -29.79 1.44
N TYR A 105 -9.85 -28.72 2.22
CA TYR A 105 -8.93 -27.60 2.08
C TYR A 105 -7.46 -28.01 2.28
N ARG A 106 -7.16 -28.76 3.34
CA ARG A 106 -5.81 -29.30 3.58
C ARG A 106 -5.36 -30.25 2.49
N PHE A 107 -6.27 -31.09 2.00
CA PHE A 107 -5.99 -31.99 0.87
C PHE A 107 -5.57 -31.18 -0.36
N TRP A 108 -6.35 -30.18 -0.76
CA TRP A 108 -6.05 -29.35 -1.93
C TRP A 108 -4.78 -28.51 -1.76
N LEU A 109 -4.52 -27.97 -0.57
CA LEU A 109 -3.25 -27.29 -0.28
C LEU A 109 -2.05 -28.21 -0.50
N LYS A 110 -2.10 -29.44 0.02
CA LYS A 110 -1.03 -30.43 -0.18
C LYS A 110 -0.88 -30.84 -1.65
N MET A 111 -1.99 -31.02 -2.36
CA MET A 111 -1.98 -31.35 -3.79
C MET A 111 -1.35 -30.25 -4.64
N LEU A 112 -1.56 -28.98 -4.27
CA LEU A 112 -1.08 -27.81 -5.01
C LEU A 112 0.31 -27.33 -4.54
N GLU A 113 0.82 -27.88 -3.44
CA GLU A 113 2.11 -27.53 -2.84
C GLU A 113 3.26 -27.50 -3.86
N PRO A 114 3.45 -28.51 -4.73
CA PRO A 114 4.55 -28.53 -5.71
C PRO A 114 4.53 -27.40 -6.73
N TYR A 115 3.37 -26.78 -6.95
CA TYR A 115 3.17 -25.70 -7.92
C TYR A 115 3.13 -24.31 -7.25
N SER A 116 3.08 -24.28 -5.92
CA SER A 116 2.84 -23.08 -5.12
C SER A 116 4.10 -22.38 -4.63
N THR A 117 5.31 -22.88 -4.96
CA THR A 117 6.59 -22.33 -4.47
C THR A 117 6.68 -20.80 -4.65
N SER A 118 6.20 -20.29 -5.78
CA SER A 118 6.19 -18.84 -6.08
C SER A 118 5.31 -17.97 -5.16
N VAL A 119 4.39 -18.56 -4.39
CA VAL A 119 3.49 -17.83 -3.48
C VAL A 119 3.77 -18.10 -2.02
N GLN A 120 4.59 -19.10 -1.67
CA GLN A 120 4.79 -19.49 -0.26
C GLN A 120 5.55 -18.45 0.57
N PHE A 121 6.41 -17.67 -0.08
CA PHE A 121 7.35 -16.80 0.62
C PHE A 121 6.86 -15.34 0.73
N ASN A 122 6.08 -14.88 -0.25
CA ASN A 122 5.44 -13.57 -0.17
C ASN A 122 4.12 -13.67 0.63
N ARG A 123 4.09 -13.02 1.80
CA ARG A 123 2.92 -13.03 2.70
C ARG A 123 1.60 -12.61 2.05
N TYR A 124 1.64 -11.73 1.05
CA TYR A 124 0.45 -11.25 0.35
C TYR A 124 0.00 -12.23 -0.73
N HIS A 125 0.93 -12.78 -1.51
CA HIS A 125 0.60 -13.81 -2.49
C HIS A 125 0.13 -15.11 -1.83
N LYS A 126 0.74 -15.48 -0.69
CA LYS A 126 0.28 -16.60 0.13
C LYS A 126 -1.16 -16.39 0.59
N ARG A 127 -1.45 -15.23 1.17
CA ARG A 127 -2.82 -14.84 1.58
C ARG A 127 -3.79 -14.90 0.41
N GLU A 128 -3.46 -14.27 -0.71
CA GLU A 128 -4.28 -14.30 -1.92
C GLU A 128 -4.62 -15.74 -2.34
N PHE A 129 -3.60 -16.59 -2.50
CA PHE A 129 -3.78 -17.97 -2.93
C PHE A 129 -4.66 -18.78 -1.96
N HIS A 130 -4.36 -18.71 -0.66
CA HIS A 130 -5.11 -19.43 0.38
C HIS A 130 -6.58 -19.05 0.38
N ARG A 131 -6.90 -17.75 0.25
CA ARG A 131 -8.27 -17.24 0.25
C ARG A 131 -9.00 -17.52 -1.07
N GLN A 132 -8.33 -17.49 -2.22
CA GLN A 132 -8.95 -17.89 -3.49
C GLN A 132 -9.30 -19.38 -3.50
N LEU A 133 -8.42 -20.21 -2.95
CA LEU A 133 -8.70 -21.64 -2.78
C LEU A 133 -9.89 -21.87 -1.84
N GLN A 134 -9.97 -21.13 -0.74
CA GLN A 134 -11.13 -21.16 0.17
C GLN A 134 -12.43 -20.79 -0.54
N SER A 135 -12.42 -19.70 -1.31
CA SER A 135 -13.60 -19.24 -2.07
C SER A 135 -14.02 -20.27 -3.12
N MET A 136 -13.05 -20.89 -3.80
CA MET A 136 -13.30 -21.96 -4.77
C MET A 136 -14.01 -23.16 -4.12
N LEU A 137 -13.48 -23.66 -3.00
CA LEU A 137 -14.09 -24.78 -2.30
C LEU A 137 -15.44 -24.44 -1.67
N LEU A 138 -15.64 -23.19 -1.23
CA LEU A 138 -16.90 -22.74 -0.66
C LEU A 138 -18.06 -22.85 -1.64
N ALA A 139 -17.82 -22.59 -2.93
CA ALA A 139 -18.84 -22.75 -3.97
C ALA A 139 -19.36 -24.19 -4.03
N ALA A 140 -18.44 -25.18 -4.01
CA ALA A 140 -18.79 -26.59 -3.97
C ALA A 140 -19.49 -27.00 -2.66
N TYR A 141 -19.04 -26.43 -1.53
CA TYR A 141 -19.53 -26.76 -0.21
C TYR A 141 -20.97 -26.28 0.02
N THR A 142 -21.27 -25.06 -0.44
CA THR A 142 -22.56 -24.39 -0.23
C THR A 142 -23.54 -24.54 -1.38
N GLY A 143 -23.08 -24.97 -2.56
CA GLY A 143 -23.87 -25.02 -3.78
C GLY A 143 -24.10 -23.65 -4.43
N ARG A 144 -23.49 -22.59 -3.89
CA ARG A 144 -23.66 -21.22 -4.38
C ARG A 144 -22.72 -20.92 -5.54
N HIS A 145 -23.16 -20.07 -6.46
CA HIS A 145 -22.33 -19.54 -7.52
C HIS A 145 -21.52 -18.35 -7.00
N ILE A 146 -20.18 -18.44 -7.09
CA ILE A 146 -19.27 -17.47 -6.49
C ILE A 146 -18.44 -16.76 -7.55
N LEU A 147 -18.43 -15.43 -7.50
CA LEU A 147 -17.47 -14.57 -8.18
C LEU A 147 -16.33 -14.23 -7.21
N CYS A 148 -15.13 -14.74 -7.48
CA CYS A 148 -13.94 -14.52 -6.65
C CYS A 148 -12.97 -13.57 -7.36
N ILE A 149 -12.55 -12.49 -6.67
CA ILE A 149 -11.64 -11.47 -7.22
C ILE A 149 -10.37 -11.38 -6.38
N GLY A 150 -9.23 -11.68 -7.01
CA GLY A 150 -7.88 -11.50 -6.46
C GLY A 150 -7.12 -10.28 -7.00
N ILE A 151 -5.86 -10.18 -6.62
CA ILE A 151 -4.89 -9.16 -7.05
C ILE A 151 -4.28 -9.53 -8.41
N SER A 152 -3.88 -10.79 -8.57
CA SER A 152 -2.97 -11.23 -9.63
C SER A 152 -3.40 -12.55 -10.29
N SER A 153 -2.79 -12.87 -11.43
CA SER A 153 -3.00 -14.13 -12.16
C SER A 153 -2.23 -15.33 -11.58
N ARG A 154 -1.60 -15.20 -10.40
CA ARG A 154 -0.78 -16.27 -9.81
C ARG A 154 -1.56 -17.54 -9.52
N PHE A 155 -2.81 -17.41 -9.06
CA PHE A 155 -3.70 -18.54 -8.90
C PHE A 155 -3.91 -19.32 -10.20
N PHE A 156 -3.99 -18.61 -11.33
CA PHE A 156 -4.16 -19.24 -12.64
C PHE A 156 -2.93 -20.04 -13.03
N ALA A 157 -1.73 -19.53 -12.72
CA ALA A 157 -0.49 -20.24 -12.96
C ALA A 157 -0.40 -21.53 -12.12
N ILE A 158 -0.72 -21.47 -10.83
CA ILE A 158 -0.66 -22.62 -9.92
C ILE A 158 -1.64 -23.71 -10.34
N ILE A 159 -2.92 -23.35 -10.48
CA ILE A 159 -3.97 -24.31 -10.86
C ILE A 159 -3.75 -24.81 -12.27
N GLY A 160 -3.41 -23.93 -13.22
CA GLY A 160 -3.15 -24.30 -14.60
C GLY A 160 -1.97 -25.28 -14.74
N ASN A 161 -0.90 -25.09 -13.97
CA ASN A 161 0.24 -26.01 -13.96
C ASN A 161 -0.15 -27.38 -13.38
N PHE A 162 -0.94 -27.39 -12.30
CA PHE A 162 -1.51 -28.62 -11.76
C PHE A 162 -2.37 -29.35 -12.80
N LEU A 163 -3.28 -28.65 -13.49
CA LEU A 163 -4.16 -29.25 -14.51
C LEU A 163 -3.37 -29.82 -15.68
N ARG A 164 -2.34 -29.09 -16.14
CA ARG A 164 -1.43 -29.57 -17.19
C ARG A 164 -0.68 -30.83 -16.75
N ALA A 165 -0.09 -30.81 -15.56
CA ALA A 165 0.63 -31.97 -15.02
C ALA A 165 -0.31 -33.17 -14.82
N ASN A 166 -1.54 -32.93 -14.37
CA ASN A 166 -2.56 -33.97 -14.25
C ASN A 166 -2.92 -34.59 -15.61
N LYS A 167 -3.10 -33.76 -16.65
CA LYS A 167 -3.38 -34.22 -18.02
C LYS A 167 -2.24 -35.07 -18.62
N LEU A 168 -0.99 -34.74 -18.28
CA LEU A 168 0.20 -35.42 -18.79
C LEU A 168 0.66 -36.60 -17.92
N SER A 169 0.07 -36.78 -16.73
CA SER A 169 0.47 -37.82 -15.78
C SER A 169 0.02 -39.21 -16.24
N ALA A 170 0.87 -40.22 -16.04
CA ALA A 170 0.49 -41.63 -16.20
C ALA A 170 -0.55 -42.08 -15.14
N ASN A 171 -0.61 -41.39 -13.99
CA ASN A 171 -1.57 -41.62 -12.92
C ASN A 171 -2.30 -40.30 -12.60
N PRO A 172 -3.26 -39.88 -13.44
CA PRO A 172 -4.02 -38.66 -13.20
C PRO A 172 -4.90 -38.81 -11.96
N TYR A 173 -5.04 -37.72 -11.20
CA TYR A 173 -6.03 -37.61 -10.16
C TYR A 173 -7.43 -37.74 -10.77
N ARG A 174 -8.16 -38.77 -10.34
CA ARG A 174 -9.52 -39.07 -10.79
C ARG A 174 -10.48 -38.01 -10.24
N GLY A 175 -11.38 -37.50 -11.08
CA GLY A 175 -12.37 -36.50 -10.67
C GLY A 175 -12.03 -35.06 -11.06
N VAL A 176 -11.00 -34.83 -11.88
CA VAL A 176 -10.75 -33.55 -12.57
C VAL A 176 -11.10 -33.71 -14.05
N ALA A 177 -12.01 -32.89 -14.56
CA ALA A 177 -12.33 -32.80 -15.99
C ALA A 177 -11.94 -31.41 -16.51
N ILE A 178 -11.07 -31.34 -17.52
CA ILE A 178 -10.68 -30.07 -18.17
C ILE A 178 -11.67 -29.81 -19.30
N LEU A 179 -12.28 -28.62 -19.33
CA LEU A 179 -13.38 -28.30 -20.24
C LEU A 179 -13.01 -27.34 -21.38
N ASP A 180 -11.88 -26.64 -21.27
CA ASP A 180 -11.50 -25.70 -22.30
C ASP A 180 -10.88 -26.34 -23.54
N ASN A 181 -11.03 -25.64 -24.67
CA ASN A 181 -10.72 -26.19 -25.98
C ASN A 181 -9.21 -26.45 -26.17
N GLU A 182 -8.88 -27.60 -26.77
CA GLU A 182 -7.50 -27.98 -27.09
C GLU A 182 -6.85 -27.12 -28.19
N THR A 183 -7.64 -26.27 -28.86
CA THR A 183 -7.18 -25.38 -29.95
C THR A 183 -6.45 -24.13 -29.46
N ARG A 184 -6.31 -23.92 -28.14
CA ARG A 184 -5.48 -22.83 -27.60
C ARG A 184 -4.04 -22.99 -28.06
N ARG A 185 -3.44 -21.89 -28.54
CA ARG A 185 -2.06 -21.85 -29.07
C ARG A 185 -1.13 -22.66 -28.16
N GLY A 186 -0.54 -23.73 -28.71
CA GLY A 186 -0.17 -25.00 -28.03
C GLY A 186 0.77 -24.98 -26.82
N ASN A 187 0.59 -24.05 -25.88
CA ASN A 187 1.35 -23.90 -24.65
C ASN A 187 0.61 -23.10 -23.56
N ASP A 188 -0.64 -22.67 -23.79
CA ASP A 188 -1.42 -22.00 -22.75
C ASP A 188 -1.86 -22.98 -21.67
N LEU A 189 -2.01 -22.49 -20.44
CA LEU A 189 -2.44 -23.30 -19.30
C LEU A 189 -3.97 -23.52 -19.37
N PRO A 190 -4.47 -24.71 -18.97
CA PRO A 190 -5.90 -24.90 -18.75
C PRO A 190 -6.44 -23.90 -17.71
N ARG A 191 -7.66 -23.43 -17.94
CA ARG A 191 -8.35 -22.36 -17.21
C ARG A 191 -9.79 -22.69 -16.84
N VAL A 192 -10.39 -23.67 -17.50
CA VAL A 192 -11.75 -24.13 -17.20
C VAL A 192 -11.74 -25.61 -16.91
N PHE A 193 -12.25 -25.98 -15.74
CA PHE A 193 -12.25 -27.36 -15.28
C PHE A 193 -13.36 -27.63 -14.27
N GLU A 194 -13.67 -28.91 -14.06
CA GLU A 194 -14.63 -29.40 -13.08
C GLU A 194 -13.97 -30.36 -12.09
N ILE A 195 -14.38 -30.24 -10.82
CA ILE A 195 -13.97 -31.13 -9.71
C ILE A 195 -15.15 -31.42 -8.79
N THR A 196 -15.07 -32.52 -8.05
CA THR A 196 -15.99 -32.83 -6.94
C THR A 196 -15.18 -32.94 -5.65
N PRO A 197 -14.94 -31.82 -4.95
CA PRO A 197 -14.04 -31.80 -3.79
C PRO A 197 -14.61 -32.46 -2.54
N PHE A 198 -15.93 -32.71 -2.50
CA PHE A 198 -16.65 -33.32 -1.39
C PHE A 198 -17.53 -34.46 -1.91
N ALA A 199 -17.56 -35.60 -1.22
CA ALA A 199 -18.20 -36.82 -1.71
C ALA A 199 -19.73 -36.69 -1.90
N GLU A 200 -20.41 -35.93 -1.03
CA GLU A 200 -21.88 -35.80 -1.00
C GLU A 200 -22.37 -34.38 -1.28
N ARG A 201 -21.56 -33.54 -1.94
CA ARG A 201 -21.91 -32.14 -2.24
C ARG A 201 -21.92 -31.85 -3.74
N HIS A 202 -21.83 -30.57 -4.08
CA HIS A 202 -21.92 -30.09 -5.44
C HIS A 202 -20.64 -30.37 -6.21
N ARG A 203 -20.83 -30.72 -7.48
CA ARG A 203 -19.76 -30.66 -8.47
C ARG A 203 -19.47 -29.18 -8.73
N LEU A 204 -18.20 -28.84 -8.85
CA LEU A 204 -17.75 -27.47 -9.03
C LEU A 204 -17.14 -27.29 -10.40
N ARG A 205 -17.67 -26.36 -11.18
CA ARG A 205 -17.01 -25.82 -12.36
C ARG A 205 -16.28 -24.54 -12.00
N VAL A 206 -14.99 -24.49 -12.29
CA VAL A 206 -14.13 -23.34 -12.04
C VAL A 206 -13.79 -22.69 -13.38
N VAL A 207 -14.04 -21.39 -13.49
CA VAL A 207 -13.74 -20.57 -14.67
C VAL A 207 -12.72 -19.50 -14.28
N MET A 208 -11.45 -19.71 -14.64
CA MET A 208 -10.37 -18.75 -14.38
C MET A 208 -10.34 -17.69 -15.49
N PHE A 209 -11.06 -16.60 -15.25
CA PHE A 209 -11.35 -15.56 -16.23
C PHE A 209 -10.33 -14.44 -16.28
N ASP A 210 -9.82 -14.17 -17.49
CA ASP A 210 -9.20 -12.91 -17.87
C ASP A 210 -9.65 -12.49 -19.30
N SER A 211 -9.25 -11.30 -19.71
CA SER A 211 -9.54 -10.78 -21.05
C SER A 211 -9.00 -11.63 -22.21
N LYS A 212 -7.97 -12.44 -21.96
CA LYS A 212 -7.37 -13.34 -22.96
C LYS A 212 -8.30 -14.52 -23.18
N LEU A 213 -8.81 -15.14 -22.11
CA LEU A 213 -9.77 -16.25 -22.19
C LEU A 213 -11.00 -15.86 -23.02
N ASN A 214 -11.56 -14.66 -22.81
CA ASN A 214 -12.73 -14.20 -23.56
C ASN A 214 -12.50 -14.06 -25.08
N ARG A 215 -11.25 -13.87 -25.51
CA ARG A 215 -10.90 -13.80 -26.94
C ARG A 215 -10.67 -15.18 -27.54
N GLU A 216 -10.41 -16.18 -26.70
CA GLU A 216 -9.98 -17.52 -27.11
C GLU A 216 -11.11 -18.54 -27.03
N ASP A 217 -12.03 -18.40 -26.08
CA ASP A 217 -13.14 -19.34 -25.85
C ASP A 217 -14.48 -18.65 -25.57
N PRO A 218 -15.61 -19.35 -25.85
CA PRO A 218 -16.94 -18.86 -25.54
C PRO A 218 -17.23 -18.97 -24.04
N VAL A 219 -16.74 -18.03 -23.25
CA VAL A 219 -16.87 -18.03 -21.76
C VAL A 219 -18.32 -18.19 -21.28
N ARG A 220 -19.30 -17.71 -22.06
CA ARG A 220 -20.72 -17.81 -21.73
C ARG A 220 -21.20 -19.25 -21.63
N ASP A 221 -20.64 -20.15 -22.42
CA ASP A 221 -21.06 -21.55 -22.47
C ASP A 221 -20.63 -22.27 -21.19
N TYR A 222 -19.47 -21.93 -20.64
CA TYR A 222 -19.01 -22.47 -19.36
C TYR A 222 -19.87 -22.01 -18.17
N LEU A 223 -20.68 -20.97 -18.33
CA LEU A 223 -21.54 -20.43 -17.27
C LEU A 223 -22.99 -20.92 -17.35
N GLN A 224 -23.26 -21.91 -18.20
CA GLN A 224 -24.56 -22.59 -18.27
C GLN A 224 -24.63 -23.73 -17.27
N ILE A 225 -25.76 -23.85 -16.57
CA ILE A 225 -26.07 -24.96 -15.67
C ILE A 225 -26.64 -26.12 -16.49
N ASP A 226 -25.88 -27.20 -16.63
CA ASP A 226 -26.26 -28.39 -17.39
C ASP A 226 -26.81 -29.53 -16.51
N HIS A 227 -26.57 -29.48 -15.19
CA HIS A 227 -27.12 -30.43 -14.23
C HIS A 227 -27.40 -29.79 -12.87
N GLN A 228 -28.42 -30.28 -12.15
CA GLN A 228 -28.93 -29.68 -10.91
C GLN A 228 -27.90 -29.57 -9.77
N ASN A 229 -26.87 -30.42 -9.76
CA ASN A 229 -25.84 -30.43 -8.72
C ASN A 229 -24.54 -29.68 -9.10
N LEU A 230 -24.62 -28.67 -9.96
CA LEU A 230 -23.48 -27.84 -10.38
C LEU A 230 -23.39 -26.53 -9.60
N ALA A 231 -22.25 -26.27 -8.97
CA ALA A 231 -21.85 -24.95 -8.53
C ALA A 231 -20.82 -24.36 -9.50
N ILE A 232 -20.81 -23.03 -9.64
CA ILE A 232 -19.87 -22.32 -10.51
C ILE A 232 -19.02 -21.38 -9.66
N CYS A 233 -17.70 -21.48 -9.76
CA CYS A 233 -16.78 -20.48 -9.22
C CYS A 233 -16.06 -19.78 -10.37
N MET A 234 -16.39 -18.52 -10.61
CA MET A 234 -15.67 -17.67 -11.55
C MET A 234 -14.58 -16.92 -10.79
N VAL A 235 -13.32 -17.22 -11.10
CA VAL A 235 -12.16 -16.59 -10.45
C VAL A 235 -11.54 -15.58 -11.41
N SER A 236 -11.34 -14.35 -10.97
CA SER A 236 -10.63 -13.32 -11.74
C SER A 236 -9.71 -12.49 -10.85
N HIS A 237 -9.05 -11.50 -11.43
CA HIS A 237 -8.18 -10.56 -10.74
C HIS A 237 -8.42 -9.14 -11.25
N PHE A 238 -8.13 -8.10 -10.46
CA PHE A 238 -8.50 -6.71 -10.79
C PHE A 238 -8.07 -6.26 -12.19
N GLN A 239 -6.83 -6.57 -12.61
CA GLN A 239 -6.34 -6.23 -13.95
C GLN A 239 -7.05 -7.02 -15.08
N GLY A 240 -7.32 -8.31 -14.87
CA GLY A 240 -7.97 -9.18 -15.86
C GLY A 240 -9.46 -8.92 -15.99
N ALA A 241 -10.08 -8.45 -14.91
CA ALA A 241 -11.50 -8.12 -14.83
C ALA A 241 -11.82 -6.72 -15.37
N GLY A 242 -10.82 -5.84 -15.56
CA GLY A 242 -11.00 -4.44 -15.98
C GLY A 242 -11.65 -4.25 -17.36
N THR A 243 -11.60 -5.25 -18.24
CA THR A 243 -11.99 -5.11 -19.66
C THR A 243 -13.22 -5.92 -20.08
N GLY A 244 -13.89 -6.67 -19.21
CA GLY A 244 -15.02 -7.48 -19.70
C GLY A 244 -15.72 -8.45 -18.76
N LEU A 245 -15.75 -8.23 -17.44
CA LEU A 245 -16.45 -9.14 -16.52
C LEU A 245 -17.98 -8.93 -16.57
N ASN A 246 -18.61 -9.21 -17.71
CA ASN A 246 -20.04 -9.03 -18.00
C ASN A 246 -20.76 -10.37 -18.21
N TYR A 247 -20.75 -11.22 -17.19
CA TYR A 247 -21.30 -12.57 -17.27
C TYR A 247 -22.29 -12.91 -16.16
N TYR A 248 -23.17 -13.85 -16.48
CA TYR A 248 -24.27 -14.32 -15.65
C TYR A 248 -24.26 -15.86 -15.65
N VAL A 249 -24.78 -16.44 -14.58
CA VAL A 249 -25.14 -17.86 -14.57
C VAL A 249 -26.42 -18.01 -15.37
N THR A 250 -26.42 -18.95 -16.32
CA THR A 250 -27.56 -19.17 -17.22
C THR A 250 -28.20 -20.51 -16.89
N TYR A 251 -29.49 -20.50 -16.58
CA TYR A 251 -30.28 -21.71 -16.37
C TYR A 251 -31.00 -22.09 -17.67
N PRO A 252 -31.08 -23.40 -18.00
CA PRO A 252 -31.73 -23.87 -19.19
C PRO A 252 -33.24 -23.60 -19.12
N VAL A 253 -33.85 -23.34 -20.28
CA VAL A 253 -35.29 -23.15 -20.39
C VAL A 253 -35.99 -24.45 -19.93
N PRO A 254 -37.02 -24.37 -19.06
CA PRO A 254 -37.84 -25.52 -18.73
C PRO A 254 -38.37 -26.17 -20.03
N SER A 255 -38.40 -27.49 -20.10
CA SER A 255 -38.76 -28.27 -21.30
C SER A 255 -40.22 -28.12 -21.79
N GLU A 256 -40.99 -27.18 -21.22
CA GLU A 256 -42.35 -26.84 -21.66
C GLU A 256 -42.35 -25.71 -22.70
N PRO A 257 -43.30 -25.71 -23.66
CA PRO A 257 -43.32 -24.77 -24.77
C PRO A 257 -43.89 -23.43 -24.32
N THR A 258 -43.15 -22.72 -23.48
CA THR A 258 -43.30 -21.27 -23.32
C THR A 258 -42.16 -20.64 -24.10
N GLY A 259 -42.44 -19.64 -24.94
CA GLY A 259 -41.42 -18.85 -25.63
C GLY A 259 -40.60 -17.97 -24.67
N ALA A 260 -40.17 -18.53 -23.55
CA ALA A 260 -39.41 -17.89 -22.49
C ALA A 260 -37.92 -17.98 -22.82
N ASP A 261 -37.23 -16.84 -22.73
CA ASP A 261 -35.78 -16.77 -22.84
C ASP A 261 -35.10 -17.52 -21.68
N SER A 262 -33.85 -17.94 -21.87
CA SER A 262 -33.05 -18.54 -20.79
C SER A 262 -32.91 -17.59 -19.60
N GLU A 263 -33.10 -18.12 -18.38
CA GLU A 263 -33.03 -17.33 -17.17
C GLU A 263 -31.56 -17.02 -16.83
N GLN A 264 -31.23 -15.73 -16.71
CA GLN A 264 -29.88 -15.26 -16.40
C GLN A 264 -29.87 -14.58 -15.03
N ILE A 265 -29.08 -15.13 -14.12
CA ILE A 265 -28.95 -14.63 -12.76
C ILE A 265 -27.48 -14.25 -12.50
N ASP A 266 -27.26 -13.20 -11.70
CA ASP A 266 -25.90 -12.85 -11.25
C ASP A 266 -25.39 -13.88 -10.20
N PHE A 267 -24.12 -13.82 -9.85
CA PHE A 267 -23.54 -14.69 -8.83
C PHE A 267 -24.18 -14.46 -7.45
N ASP A 268 -24.42 -15.55 -6.70
CA ASP A 268 -24.91 -15.52 -5.32
C ASP A 268 -23.94 -14.81 -4.39
N GLU A 269 -22.65 -14.92 -4.68
CA GLU A 269 -21.60 -14.40 -3.81
C GLU A 269 -20.51 -13.65 -4.57
N LEU A 270 -20.07 -12.53 -4.01
CA LEU A 270 -18.82 -11.86 -4.34
C LEU A 270 -17.81 -12.06 -3.21
N ALA A 271 -16.69 -12.74 -3.51
CA ALA A 271 -15.55 -12.86 -2.61
C ALA A 271 -14.39 -11.99 -3.12
N MET A 272 -14.23 -10.79 -2.56
CA MET A 272 -13.00 -10.01 -2.74
C MET A 272 -11.95 -10.51 -1.74
N VAL A 273 -11.10 -11.43 -2.17
CA VAL A 273 -10.15 -12.10 -1.26
C VAL A 273 -9.03 -11.16 -0.76
N CYS A 274 -8.76 -10.10 -1.52
CA CYS A 274 -7.75 -9.10 -1.25
C CYS A 274 -8.20 -7.72 -1.77
N GLY A 275 -7.66 -6.64 -1.19
CA GLY A 275 -7.79 -5.31 -1.77
C GLY A 275 -6.85 -5.13 -2.96
N SER A 276 -7.25 -4.34 -3.95
CA SER A 276 -6.34 -3.93 -5.01
C SER A 276 -5.29 -2.99 -4.43
N TYR A 277 -4.01 -3.25 -4.71
CA TYR A 277 -2.94 -2.25 -4.56
C TYR A 277 -2.69 -1.50 -5.89
N TRP A 278 -3.16 -2.09 -7.00
CA TRP A 278 -3.00 -1.52 -8.32
C TRP A 278 -4.06 -0.43 -8.57
N SER A 279 -3.59 0.68 -9.13
CA SER A 279 -4.42 1.73 -9.72
C SER A 279 -3.67 2.30 -10.91
N GLN A 280 -4.35 3.05 -11.77
CA GLN A 280 -3.70 3.76 -12.88
C GLN A 280 -2.64 4.77 -12.39
N ILE A 281 -2.78 5.26 -11.15
CA ILE A 281 -1.83 6.20 -10.52
C ILE A 281 -0.50 5.52 -10.17
N ASN A 282 -0.55 4.30 -9.63
CA ASN A 282 0.62 3.53 -9.19
C ASN A 282 1.03 2.49 -10.25
N ALA A 283 0.96 2.83 -11.54
CA ALA A 283 1.44 1.94 -12.59
C ALA A 283 2.95 1.66 -12.42
N THR A 284 3.36 0.39 -12.48
CA THR A 284 4.77 0.00 -12.41
C THR A 284 5.51 0.43 -13.69
N PRO A 285 6.79 0.86 -13.63
CA PRO A 285 7.70 0.88 -12.48
C PRO A 285 7.76 2.21 -11.69
N SER A 286 7.00 3.25 -12.06
CA SER A 286 7.05 4.54 -11.35
C SER A 286 5.78 5.37 -11.53
N ARG A 287 5.55 6.31 -10.60
CA ARG A 287 4.48 7.33 -10.71
C ARG A 287 4.72 8.37 -11.80
N ASN A 288 5.90 8.41 -12.40
CA ASN A 288 6.27 9.39 -13.44
C ASN A 288 5.69 8.97 -14.80
N THR A 289 4.36 8.90 -14.90
CA THR A 289 3.62 8.59 -16.13
C THR A 289 3.03 9.86 -16.74
N LEU A 290 2.82 9.87 -18.06
CA LEU A 290 2.17 10.98 -18.76
C LEU A 290 0.76 11.22 -18.21
N GLU A 291 0.04 10.16 -17.88
CA GLU A 291 -1.30 10.21 -17.29
C GLU A 291 -1.31 10.92 -15.92
N ASN A 292 -0.33 10.67 -15.07
CA ASN A 292 -0.22 11.35 -13.78
C ASN A 292 0.17 12.82 -13.94
N TYR A 293 1.06 13.14 -14.89
CA TYR A 293 1.36 14.53 -15.22
C TYR A 293 0.12 15.29 -15.71
N ILE A 294 -0.68 14.69 -16.59
CA ILE A 294 -1.94 15.27 -17.06
C ILE A 294 -2.91 15.49 -15.89
N THR A 295 -3.03 14.51 -14.98
CA THR A 295 -3.89 14.61 -13.79
C THR A 295 -3.51 15.83 -12.93
N LEU A 296 -2.21 16.02 -12.70
CA LEU A 296 -1.69 17.16 -11.93
C LEU A 296 -1.89 18.49 -12.64
N LEU A 297 -1.66 18.54 -13.95
CA LEU A 297 -1.92 19.74 -14.75
C LEU A 297 -3.39 20.12 -14.71
N LYS A 298 -4.31 19.16 -14.81
CA LYS A 298 -5.76 19.41 -14.67
C LYS A 298 -6.10 19.96 -13.29
N HIS A 299 -5.51 19.41 -12.22
CA HIS A 299 -5.70 19.93 -10.86
C HIS A 299 -5.19 21.37 -10.72
N TYR A 300 -3.95 21.64 -11.11
CA TYR A 300 -3.37 22.99 -11.00
C TYR A 300 -4.10 24.00 -11.89
N ALA A 301 -4.50 23.60 -13.10
CA ALA A 301 -5.29 24.44 -13.97
C ALA A 301 -6.68 24.74 -13.39
N HIS A 302 -7.29 23.84 -12.61
CA HIS A 302 -8.55 24.11 -11.92
C HIS A 302 -8.37 24.99 -10.68
N GLY A 303 -7.20 24.95 -10.03
CA GLY A 303 -6.86 25.76 -8.86
C GLY A 303 -6.93 27.27 -9.10
N SER A 304 -7.10 28.03 -8.01
CA SER A 304 -7.17 29.51 -8.02
C SER A 304 -5.80 30.20 -8.03
N VAL A 305 -4.73 29.46 -7.72
CA VAL A 305 -3.36 30.00 -7.64
C VAL A 305 -2.69 29.89 -9.01
N PRO A 306 -2.29 31.00 -9.65
CA PRO A 306 -1.52 30.95 -10.89
C PRO A 306 -0.17 30.27 -10.63
N ARG A 307 0.21 29.32 -11.49
CA ARG A 307 1.50 28.63 -11.43
C ARG A 307 2.25 28.81 -12.75
N GLN A 308 3.56 29.03 -12.69
CA GLN A 308 4.40 29.00 -13.87
C GLN A 308 4.74 27.56 -14.24
N VAL A 309 5.07 27.31 -15.51
CA VAL A 309 5.50 25.98 -15.97
C VAL A 309 6.75 25.50 -15.22
N GLY A 310 7.63 26.43 -14.81
CA GLY A 310 8.80 26.13 -13.99
C GLY A 310 8.49 25.71 -12.55
N ASP A 311 7.26 25.93 -12.06
CA ASP A 311 6.80 25.53 -10.72
C ASP A 311 6.23 24.10 -10.71
N PHE A 312 6.16 23.45 -11.88
CA PHE A 312 5.63 22.10 -12.01
C PHE A 312 6.70 21.09 -11.61
N ASP A 313 6.49 20.39 -10.49
CA ASP A 313 7.41 19.36 -10.04
C ASP A 313 7.37 18.16 -11.00
N THR A 314 8.54 17.83 -11.57
CA THR A 314 8.72 16.67 -12.43
C THR A 314 8.98 15.38 -11.65
N ASP A 315 9.06 15.44 -10.33
CA ASP A 315 9.16 14.26 -9.48
C ASP A 315 7.81 13.97 -8.81
N LEU A 316 7.11 12.97 -9.36
CA LEU A 316 5.79 12.55 -8.88
C LEU A 316 5.84 11.47 -7.80
N VAL A 317 7.05 11.09 -7.37
CA VAL A 317 7.22 10.01 -6.41
C VAL A 317 6.97 10.52 -4.99
N ASP A 318 7.56 11.65 -4.60
CA ASP A 318 7.38 12.16 -3.23
C ASP A 318 7.39 13.72 -3.06
N SER A 319 6.73 14.45 -3.95
CA SER A 319 6.49 15.90 -3.84
C SER A 319 5.08 16.24 -3.30
N ASP A 320 4.72 17.52 -3.18
CA ASP A 320 3.32 17.92 -2.94
C ASP A 320 2.36 17.32 -4.00
N ALA A 321 2.87 17.11 -5.21
CA ALA A 321 2.15 16.40 -6.27
C ALA A 321 1.90 14.92 -5.91
N ALA A 322 2.81 14.28 -5.17
CA ALA A 322 2.63 12.91 -4.72
C ALA A 322 1.49 12.77 -3.69
N GLN A 323 1.29 13.76 -2.80
CA GLN A 323 0.15 13.76 -1.86
C GLN A 323 -1.19 13.84 -2.60
N LEU A 324 -1.26 14.62 -3.67
CA LEU A 324 -2.42 14.64 -4.54
C LEU A 324 -2.64 13.29 -5.21
N LEU A 325 -1.58 12.70 -5.77
CA LEU A 325 -1.66 11.39 -6.39
C LEU A 325 -2.03 10.29 -5.39
N ASP A 326 -1.65 10.38 -4.11
CA ASP A 326 -2.10 9.47 -3.06
C ASP A 326 -3.61 9.56 -2.82
N THR A 327 -4.17 10.77 -2.89
CA THR A 327 -5.62 10.99 -2.80
C THR A 327 -6.33 10.38 -4.00
N GLU A 328 -5.83 10.66 -5.22
CA GLU A 328 -6.36 10.07 -6.47
C GLU A 328 -6.27 8.54 -6.46
N HIS A 329 -5.15 7.99 -5.96
CA HIS A 329 -4.95 6.55 -5.79
C HIS A 329 -5.99 5.95 -4.85
N THR A 330 -6.19 6.56 -3.68
CA THR A 330 -7.14 6.12 -2.66
C THR A 330 -8.57 6.05 -3.21
N VAL A 331 -8.99 7.11 -3.93
CA VAL A 331 -10.31 7.15 -4.57
C VAL A 331 -10.40 6.16 -5.73
N GLU A 332 -9.35 5.96 -6.52
CA GLU A 332 -9.35 4.98 -7.60
C GLU A 332 -9.50 3.54 -7.10
N LEU A 333 -8.83 3.18 -6.01
CA LEU A 333 -9.03 1.89 -5.36
C LEU A 333 -10.50 1.70 -4.90
N HIS A 334 -11.12 2.75 -4.37
CA HIS A 334 -12.52 2.72 -3.98
C HIS A 334 -13.45 2.57 -5.19
N LYS A 335 -13.19 3.29 -6.29
CA LYS A 335 -13.91 3.17 -7.56
C LYS A 335 -13.84 1.74 -8.11
N ILE A 336 -12.67 1.10 -8.09
CA ILE A 336 -12.49 -0.31 -8.50
C ILE A 336 -13.35 -1.24 -7.63
N ALA A 337 -13.36 -1.05 -6.31
CA ALA A 337 -14.18 -1.85 -5.40
C ALA A 337 -15.69 -1.65 -5.67
N MET A 338 -16.14 -0.41 -5.84
CA MET A 338 -17.54 -0.10 -6.18
C MET A 338 -17.98 -0.73 -7.51
N GLN A 339 -17.13 -0.69 -8.53
CA GLN A 339 -17.40 -1.34 -9.81
C GLN A 339 -17.47 -2.85 -9.64
N THR A 340 -16.61 -3.44 -8.81
CA THR A 340 -16.62 -4.88 -8.52
C THR A 340 -17.89 -5.31 -7.81
N ILE A 341 -18.34 -4.53 -6.83
CA ILE A 341 -19.61 -4.76 -6.12
C ILE A 341 -20.81 -4.57 -7.05
N GLY A 342 -20.81 -3.53 -7.88
CA GLY A 342 -21.88 -3.28 -8.85
C GLY A 342 -22.00 -4.37 -9.92
N ARG A 343 -20.95 -5.17 -10.15
CA ARG A 343 -21.00 -6.33 -11.05
C ARG A 343 -21.79 -7.50 -10.50
N THR A 344 -22.27 -7.47 -9.26
CA THR A 344 -23.17 -8.49 -8.74
C THR A 344 -24.61 -8.03 -8.64
N GLU A 345 -25.04 -6.98 -9.34
CA GLU A 345 -26.44 -6.50 -9.30
C GLU A 345 -26.93 -5.96 -10.65
N ARG A 346 -26.57 -6.63 -11.73
CA ARG A 346 -26.88 -6.21 -13.11
C ARG A 346 -28.18 -6.83 -13.64
N ARG A 347 -28.53 -8.03 -13.18
CA ARG A 347 -29.81 -8.68 -13.45
C ARG A 347 -30.67 -8.64 -12.19
N ASP A 348 -31.93 -8.26 -12.38
CA ASP A 348 -32.95 -8.37 -11.34
C ASP A 348 -33.36 -9.84 -11.24
N ALA A 349 -33.24 -10.42 -10.06
CA ALA A 349 -33.55 -11.82 -9.77
C ALA A 349 -33.94 -11.97 -8.30
N GLN A 350 -34.75 -12.99 -7.98
CA GLN A 350 -35.05 -13.34 -6.60
C GLN A 350 -33.93 -14.22 -6.05
N MET A 351 -33.07 -13.66 -5.19
CA MET A 351 -31.91 -14.37 -4.68
C MET A 351 -31.34 -13.75 -3.40
N ASN A 352 -30.65 -14.53 -2.59
CA ASN A 352 -29.97 -14.05 -1.39
C ASN A 352 -28.48 -13.91 -1.66
N GLY A 353 -27.99 -12.66 -1.69
CA GLY A 353 -26.60 -12.36 -1.98
C GLY A 353 -25.69 -12.34 -0.76
N VAL A 354 -24.39 -12.56 -0.97
CA VAL A 354 -23.34 -12.26 0.00
C VAL A 354 -22.19 -11.52 -0.66
N ILE A 355 -21.67 -10.48 0.00
CA ILE A 355 -20.46 -9.78 -0.44
C ILE A 355 -19.47 -9.80 0.71
N ARG A 356 -18.30 -10.41 0.46
CA ARG A 356 -17.18 -10.47 1.39
C ARG A 356 -16.09 -9.51 0.98
N LEU A 357 -15.74 -8.61 1.90
CA LEU A 357 -14.75 -7.55 1.69
C LEU A 357 -13.62 -7.66 2.71
N PRO A 358 -12.35 -7.47 2.30
CA PRO A 358 -11.26 -7.35 3.24
C PRO A 358 -11.35 -6.01 3.98
N SER A 359 -10.97 -6.00 5.25
CA SER A 359 -11.08 -4.83 6.13
C SER A 359 -10.38 -3.59 5.55
N GLY A 360 -9.23 -3.72 4.90
CA GLY A 360 -8.54 -2.61 4.22
C GLY A 360 -9.37 -1.92 3.13
N VAL A 361 -10.17 -2.67 2.35
CA VAL A 361 -11.10 -2.09 1.37
C VAL A 361 -12.23 -1.36 2.08
N HIS A 362 -12.76 -1.94 3.15
CA HIS A 362 -13.81 -1.30 3.95
C HIS A 362 -13.31 -0.02 4.65
N HIS A 363 -12.11 -0.03 5.22
CA HIS A 363 -11.46 1.12 5.85
C HIS A 363 -11.24 2.27 4.84
N ASN A 364 -10.84 1.95 3.60
CA ASN A 364 -10.76 2.97 2.55
C ASN A 364 -12.15 3.61 2.29
N ALA A 365 -13.20 2.79 2.22
CA ALA A 365 -14.55 3.29 2.04
C ALA A 365 -15.06 4.16 3.20
N LEU A 366 -14.64 3.91 4.46
CA LEU A 366 -14.95 4.82 5.56
C LEU A 366 -14.47 6.24 5.27
N CYS A 367 -13.25 6.38 4.75
CA CYS A 367 -12.65 7.67 4.43
C CYS A 367 -13.34 8.31 3.22
N VAL A 368 -13.44 7.57 2.11
CA VAL A 368 -13.97 8.10 0.85
C VAL A 368 -15.45 8.46 0.98
N PHE A 369 -16.28 7.62 1.61
CA PHE A 369 -17.70 7.94 1.79
C PHE A 369 -17.92 9.10 2.77
N ARG A 370 -17.11 9.22 3.82
CA ARG A 370 -17.13 10.40 4.70
C ARG A 370 -16.85 11.68 3.90
N ASP A 371 -15.83 11.66 3.06
CA ASP A 371 -15.45 12.83 2.26
C ASP A 371 -16.52 13.18 1.22
N LEU A 372 -17.15 12.17 0.61
CA LEU A 372 -18.31 12.36 -0.25
C LEU A 372 -19.50 12.96 0.53
N ASP A 373 -19.84 12.44 1.70
CA ASP A 373 -20.99 12.92 2.51
C ASP A 373 -20.82 14.41 2.90
N ARG A 374 -19.57 14.84 3.10
CA ARG A 374 -19.20 16.24 3.37
C ARG A 374 -19.24 17.15 2.15
N HIS A 375 -19.15 16.60 0.94
CA HIS A 375 -19.01 17.37 -0.28
C HIS A 375 -20.38 17.69 -0.90
N PRO A 376 -20.80 18.97 -1.02
CA PRO A 376 -22.14 19.32 -1.52
C PRO A 376 -22.47 18.72 -2.90
N ASN A 377 -21.50 18.74 -3.81
CA ASN A 377 -21.67 18.19 -5.18
C ASN A 377 -21.75 16.66 -5.25
N ALA A 378 -21.50 15.92 -4.16
CA ALA A 378 -21.59 14.46 -4.14
C ALA A 378 -23.00 13.94 -3.88
N GLN A 379 -23.95 14.78 -3.47
CA GLN A 379 -25.27 14.32 -3.03
C GLN A 379 -26.03 13.56 -4.13
N SER A 380 -25.97 14.03 -5.37
CA SER A 380 -26.59 13.31 -6.50
C SER A 380 -25.87 11.98 -6.83
N LEU A 381 -24.55 11.90 -6.62
CA LEU A 381 -23.81 10.64 -6.75
C LEU A 381 -24.27 9.64 -5.69
N LEU A 382 -24.33 10.05 -4.42
CA LEU A 382 -24.75 9.20 -3.31
C LEU A 382 -26.21 8.73 -3.50
N ALA A 383 -27.09 9.61 -3.96
CA ALA A 383 -28.47 9.28 -4.30
C ALA A 383 -28.59 8.31 -5.50
N SER A 384 -27.57 8.28 -6.37
CA SER A 384 -27.52 7.43 -7.57
C SER A 384 -26.81 6.09 -7.36
N LEU A 385 -26.35 5.77 -6.15
CA LEU A 385 -25.73 4.48 -5.86
C LEU A 385 -26.69 3.32 -6.17
N SER A 386 -26.15 2.23 -6.69
CA SER A 386 -26.84 0.96 -6.86
C SER A 386 -27.16 0.32 -5.50
N LEU A 387 -27.97 -0.74 -5.44
CA LEU A 387 -28.42 -1.32 -4.17
C LEU A 387 -27.24 -1.77 -3.31
N HIS A 388 -26.32 -2.58 -3.85
CA HIS A 388 -25.21 -3.12 -3.07
C HIS A 388 -24.24 -2.02 -2.62
N ASN A 389 -23.93 -1.06 -3.51
CA ASN A 389 -23.08 0.08 -3.15
C ASN A 389 -23.74 1.01 -2.12
N HIS A 390 -25.06 1.20 -2.17
CA HIS A 390 -25.81 1.97 -1.19
C HIS A 390 -25.84 1.29 0.19
N LEU A 391 -26.00 -0.02 0.22
CA LEU A 391 -25.88 -0.79 1.46
C LEU A 391 -24.46 -0.71 2.03
N TRP A 392 -23.43 -0.74 1.17
CA TRP A 392 -22.05 -0.56 1.60
C TRP A 392 -21.82 0.84 2.16
N PHE A 393 -22.33 1.88 1.50
CA PHE A 393 -22.32 3.25 2.01
C PHE A 393 -22.97 3.37 3.40
N LYS A 394 -24.19 2.84 3.56
CA LYS A 394 -24.89 2.83 4.86
C LYS A 394 -24.09 2.09 5.94
N ARG A 395 -23.51 0.93 5.59
CA ARG A 395 -22.69 0.14 6.50
C ARG A 395 -21.43 0.90 6.91
N SER A 396 -20.74 1.52 5.94
CA SER A 396 -19.56 2.35 6.19
C SER A 396 -19.88 3.54 7.09
N LYS A 397 -21.02 4.21 6.91
CA LYS A 397 -21.44 5.31 7.82
C LYS A 397 -21.67 4.82 9.25
N LYS A 398 -22.31 3.64 9.41
CA LYS A 398 -22.52 3.03 10.74
C LYS A 398 -21.19 2.65 11.40
N ASP A 399 -20.27 2.03 10.65
CA ASP A 399 -18.99 1.58 11.19
C ASP A 399 -18.01 2.75 11.40
N LEU A 400 -18.12 3.84 10.62
CA LEU A 400 -17.42 5.10 10.87
C LEU A 400 -17.74 5.66 12.26
N LEU A 401 -19.03 5.67 12.64
CA LEU A 401 -19.46 6.13 13.96
C LEU A 401 -18.88 5.27 15.09
N LYS A 402 -18.84 3.94 14.90
CA LYS A 402 -18.23 3.02 15.89
C LYS A 402 -16.70 3.17 15.99
N ALA A 403 -16.08 3.59 14.89
CA ALA A 403 -14.65 3.84 14.78
C ALA A 403 -14.26 5.28 15.16
N SER A 404 -15.18 6.06 15.72
CA SER A 404 -14.99 7.45 16.12
C SER A 404 -15.27 7.64 17.61
N PHE A 405 -14.90 8.79 18.18
CA PHE A 405 -15.23 9.08 19.57
C PHE A 405 -16.75 9.14 19.77
N SER A 406 -17.22 8.74 20.96
CA SER A 406 -18.66 8.64 21.22
C SER A 406 -19.38 9.99 21.32
N SER A 407 -18.63 11.07 21.54
CA SER A 407 -19.14 12.44 21.58
C SER A 407 -18.08 13.45 21.15
N ASP A 408 -18.52 14.64 20.74
CA ASP A 408 -17.64 15.76 20.40
C ASP A 408 -16.83 16.26 21.61
N SER A 409 -17.35 16.11 22.85
CA SER A 409 -16.60 16.44 24.08
C SER A 409 -15.40 15.52 24.25
N GLN A 410 -15.60 14.20 24.12
CA GLN A 410 -14.49 13.23 24.20
C GLN A 410 -13.45 13.46 23.11
N ARG A 411 -13.89 13.78 21.88
CA ARG A 411 -12.99 14.15 20.80
C ARG A 411 -12.17 15.39 21.16
N SER A 412 -12.83 16.44 21.64
CA SER A 412 -12.18 17.70 22.01
C SER A 412 -11.18 17.52 23.15
N GLU A 413 -11.52 16.75 24.17
CA GLU A 413 -10.60 16.40 25.27
C GLU A 413 -9.36 15.63 24.76
N PHE A 414 -9.57 14.68 23.84
CA PHE A 414 -8.46 13.97 23.20
C PHE A 414 -7.59 14.91 22.37
N GLU A 415 -8.17 15.77 21.55
CA GLU A 415 -7.44 16.75 20.73
C GLU A 415 -6.61 17.71 21.59
N ILE A 416 -7.17 18.22 22.70
CA ILE A 416 -6.47 19.07 23.67
C ILE A 416 -5.29 18.31 24.32
N LYS A 417 -5.50 17.05 24.70
CA LYS A 417 -4.43 16.19 25.25
C LYS A 417 -3.29 16.01 24.24
N VAL A 418 -3.61 15.82 22.96
CA VAL A 418 -2.60 15.68 21.90
C VAL A 418 -1.85 16.99 21.67
N ALA A 419 -2.56 18.12 21.60
CA ALA A 419 -1.95 19.44 21.46
C ALA A 419 -0.96 19.73 22.60
N LYS A 420 -1.37 19.48 23.85
CA LYS A 420 -0.50 19.62 25.02
C LYS A 420 0.75 18.74 24.91
N ALA A 421 0.61 17.48 24.48
CA ALA A 421 1.74 16.57 24.32
C ALA A 421 2.72 17.05 23.24
N ILE A 422 2.22 17.65 22.14
CA ILE A 422 3.04 18.25 21.08
C ILE A 422 3.82 19.46 21.62
N ASP A 423 3.17 20.34 22.40
CA ASP A 423 3.82 21.50 23.01
C ASP A 423 4.92 21.06 23.97
N MET A 424 4.64 20.09 24.85
CA MET A 424 5.62 19.54 25.79
C MET A 424 6.81 18.89 25.09
N TYR A 425 6.59 18.22 23.96
CA TYR A 425 7.70 17.69 23.15
C TYR A 425 8.53 18.80 22.51
N SER A 426 7.88 19.88 22.05
CA SER A 426 8.57 21.03 21.47
C SER A 426 9.47 21.71 22.50
N ASP A 427 9.01 21.87 23.74
CA ASP A 427 9.82 22.37 24.85
C ASP A 427 10.98 21.43 25.18
N PHE A 428 10.73 20.12 25.23
CA PHE A 428 11.79 19.13 25.42
C PHE A 428 12.85 19.21 24.32
N GLU A 429 12.42 19.31 23.05
CA GLU A 429 13.31 19.40 21.91
C GLU A 429 14.15 20.68 21.93
N ALA A 430 13.55 21.80 22.34
CA ALA A 430 14.26 23.07 22.53
C ALA A 430 15.32 22.97 23.62
N GLU A 431 15.00 22.37 24.78
CA GLU A 431 15.97 22.16 25.86
C GLU A 431 17.11 21.21 25.43
N LEU A 432 16.75 20.14 24.72
CA LEU A 432 17.70 19.18 24.17
C LEU A 432 18.71 19.87 23.25
N LYS A 433 18.22 20.64 22.26
CA LYS A 433 19.06 21.31 21.26
C LYS A 433 19.88 22.45 21.86
N ASN A 434 19.30 23.27 22.74
CA ASN A 434 19.92 24.51 23.19
C ASN A 434 20.80 24.35 24.44
N LYS A 435 20.60 23.30 25.24
CA LYS A 435 21.35 23.10 26.49
C LYS A 435 22.04 21.74 26.59
N ILE A 436 21.30 20.65 26.39
CA ILE A 436 21.82 19.29 26.64
C ILE A 436 22.85 18.89 25.57
N LEU A 437 22.54 19.11 24.30
CA LEU A 437 23.43 18.77 23.19
C LEU A 437 24.76 19.55 23.22
N PRO A 438 24.79 20.87 23.53
CA PRO A 438 26.02 21.59 23.80
C PRO A 438 26.87 20.99 24.92
N LEU A 439 26.27 20.53 26.02
CA LEU A 439 26.99 19.88 27.12
C LEU A 439 27.58 18.54 26.67
N ALA A 440 26.83 17.74 25.90
CA ALA A 440 27.34 16.50 25.34
C ALA A 440 28.56 16.74 24.42
N ARG A 441 28.54 17.80 23.62
CA ARG A 441 29.68 18.26 22.79
C ARG A 441 30.87 18.80 23.58
N GLN A 442 30.69 19.07 24.87
CA GLN A 442 31.78 19.40 25.81
C GLN A 442 32.26 18.15 26.58
N GLY A 443 31.72 16.97 26.27
CA GLY A 443 32.09 15.71 26.91
C GLY A 443 31.33 15.37 28.18
N ASP A 444 30.22 16.06 28.48
CA ASP A 444 29.38 15.72 29.63
C ASP A 444 28.77 14.32 29.47
N ARG A 445 29.10 13.43 30.41
CA ARG A 445 28.73 12.00 30.34
C ARG A 445 27.23 11.79 30.45
N ASP A 446 26.54 12.52 31.33
CA ASP A 446 25.11 12.35 31.55
C ASP A 446 24.31 12.82 30.32
N ALA A 447 24.78 13.88 29.64
CA ALA A 447 24.21 14.41 28.42
C ALA A 447 24.43 13.48 27.22
N ILE A 448 25.62 12.89 27.08
CA ILE A 448 25.88 11.84 26.07
C ILE A 448 24.95 10.65 26.33
N GLU A 449 24.86 10.15 27.57
CA GLU A 449 24.01 9.01 27.90
C GLU A 449 22.52 9.28 27.59
N LEU A 450 22.03 10.50 27.82
CA LEU A 450 20.65 10.87 27.48
C LEU A 450 20.41 10.86 25.97
N ASN A 451 21.32 11.40 25.18
CA ASN A 451 21.21 11.42 23.72
C ASN A 451 21.25 9.99 23.14
N GLU A 452 22.15 9.13 23.62
CA GLU A 452 22.16 7.71 23.23
C GLU A 452 20.88 6.98 23.63
N ALA A 453 20.33 7.31 24.81
CA ALA A 453 19.06 6.75 25.26
C ALA A 453 17.88 7.18 24.37
N LEU A 454 17.89 8.43 23.83
CA LEU A 454 16.88 8.93 22.90
C LEU A 454 16.93 8.21 21.55
N ARG A 455 18.12 7.82 21.09
CA ARG A 455 18.36 7.13 19.81
C ARG A 455 18.11 5.62 19.87
N HIS A 456 17.80 5.11 21.06
CA HIS A 456 17.65 3.67 21.28
C HIS A 456 16.46 3.05 20.52
N ARG A 457 16.65 1.83 20.00
CA ARG A 457 15.64 1.08 19.22
C ARG A 457 14.32 0.83 19.96
N ASP A 458 14.36 0.84 21.29
CA ASP A 458 13.17 0.67 22.14
C ASP A 458 12.09 1.71 21.80
N SER A 459 12.46 2.88 21.26
CA SER A 459 11.51 3.88 20.75
C SER A 459 10.45 3.33 19.80
N PHE A 460 10.74 2.27 19.05
CA PHE A 460 9.76 1.63 18.15
C PHE A 460 9.53 0.14 18.43
N THR A 461 10.39 -0.53 19.22
CA THR A 461 10.19 -1.94 19.59
C THR A 461 9.52 -2.14 20.96
N ASP A 462 9.75 -1.23 21.91
CA ASP A 462 9.16 -1.25 23.26
C ASP A 462 9.10 0.18 23.85
N PRO A 463 8.08 0.97 23.44
CA PRO A 463 7.96 2.36 23.87
C PRO A 463 7.88 2.52 25.40
N GLN A 464 7.34 1.53 26.12
CA GLN A 464 7.24 1.59 27.58
C GLN A 464 8.62 1.49 28.24
N SER A 465 9.46 0.55 27.80
CA SER A 465 10.85 0.45 28.26
C SER A 465 11.67 1.66 27.82
N TYR A 466 11.40 2.23 26.66
CA TYR A 466 12.01 3.48 26.20
C TYR A 466 11.74 4.65 27.14
N ILE A 467 10.49 4.89 27.55
CA ILE A 467 10.16 5.94 28.53
C ILE A 467 10.86 5.70 29.87
N LYS A 468 10.89 4.44 30.35
CA LYS A 468 11.61 4.09 31.59
C LYS A 468 13.12 4.36 31.48
N ARG A 469 13.72 4.08 30.33
CA ARG A 469 15.14 4.35 30.05
C ARG A 469 15.44 5.84 30.15
N LEU A 470 14.66 6.68 29.46
CA LEU A 470 14.84 8.14 29.48
C LEU A 470 14.68 8.73 30.89
N LYS A 471 13.67 8.31 31.64
CA LYS A 471 13.42 8.79 33.01
C LYS A 471 14.47 8.38 34.04
N ARG A 472 15.29 7.35 33.77
CA ARG A 472 16.39 6.94 34.65
C ARG A 472 17.61 7.83 34.53
N ASN A 473 17.79 8.52 33.40
CA ASN A 473 18.91 9.41 33.18
C ASN A 473 18.92 10.56 34.20
N VAL A 474 20.11 10.94 34.65
CA VAL A 474 20.31 11.92 35.73
C VAL A 474 19.71 13.29 35.40
N ILE A 475 19.82 13.76 34.15
CA ILE A 475 19.31 15.07 33.71
C ILE A 475 17.78 15.10 33.80
N ILE A 476 17.12 14.07 33.26
CA ILE A 476 15.65 13.95 33.28
C ILE A 476 15.14 13.76 34.71
N LYS A 477 15.82 12.91 35.51
CA LYS A 477 15.43 12.64 36.90
C LYS A 477 15.48 13.90 37.78
N LYS A 478 16.40 14.84 37.52
CA LYS A 478 16.54 16.10 38.27
C LYS A 478 15.52 17.16 37.83
N ASN A 479 14.94 17.06 36.63
CA ASN A 479 14.01 18.04 36.09
C ASN A 479 12.60 17.44 35.98
N ALA A 480 11.72 17.78 36.94
CA ALA A 480 10.35 17.28 36.97
C ALA A 480 9.56 17.59 35.69
N TYR A 481 9.80 18.75 35.06
CA TYR A 481 9.13 19.12 33.82
C TYR A 481 9.58 18.25 32.65
N LEU A 482 10.89 18.05 32.45
CA LEU A 482 11.39 17.17 31.38
C LEU A 482 10.94 15.71 31.58
N SER A 483 10.87 15.25 32.83
CA SER A 483 10.32 13.93 33.16
C SER A 483 8.84 13.83 32.77
N ASP A 484 8.07 14.90 32.95
CA ASP A 484 6.67 14.98 32.51
C ASP A 484 6.57 15.00 30.97
N CYS A 485 7.39 15.81 30.27
CA CYS A 485 7.47 15.83 28.81
C CYS A 485 7.71 14.44 28.22
N VAL A 486 8.70 13.72 28.74
CA VAL A 486 9.03 12.35 28.31
C VAL A 486 7.84 11.40 28.49
N SER A 487 7.00 11.61 29.51
CA SER A 487 5.79 10.80 29.73
C SER A 487 4.75 10.92 28.61
N HIS A 488 4.79 12.01 27.85
CA HIS A 488 3.78 12.36 26.85
C HIS A 488 4.23 12.10 25.40
N PHE A 489 5.41 11.48 25.19
CA PHE A 489 5.91 11.12 23.86
C PHE A 489 4.97 10.14 23.13
N TYR A 490 4.29 9.27 23.87
CA TYR A 490 3.36 8.28 23.32
C TYR A 490 1.99 8.42 23.97
N LEU A 491 0.96 8.22 23.17
CA LEU A 491 -0.43 8.08 23.59
C LEU A 491 -0.71 6.59 23.80
N GLU A 492 -0.98 6.19 25.04
CA GLU A 492 -1.36 4.81 25.33
C GLU A 492 -2.82 4.55 24.94
N ARG A 493 -3.04 3.52 24.12
CA ARG A 493 -4.34 3.04 23.68
C ARG A 493 -5.12 2.48 24.87
N THR A 494 -6.11 3.22 25.37
CA THR A 494 -6.96 2.77 26.49
C THR A 494 -8.20 2.01 25.98
N ALA A 495 -8.91 1.35 26.90
CA ALA A 495 -10.16 0.65 26.59
C ALA A 495 -11.23 1.59 26.01
N ASP A 496 -11.28 2.84 26.49
CA ASP A 496 -12.32 3.83 26.15
C ASP A 496 -12.33 4.23 24.67
N TRP A 497 -11.19 4.09 23.97
CA TRP A 497 -11.06 4.46 22.56
C TRP A 497 -10.32 3.39 21.74
N LYS A 498 -10.35 2.12 22.20
CA LYS A 498 -9.71 1.00 21.50
C LYS A 498 -10.22 0.82 20.07
N SER A 499 -11.51 1.06 19.84
CA SER A 499 -12.15 0.98 18.52
C SER A 499 -11.93 2.21 17.65
N VAL A 500 -11.43 3.33 18.21
CA VAL A 500 -11.29 4.58 17.48
C VAL A 500 -10.13 4.50 16.50
N ILE A 501 -10.40 4.76 15.23
CA ILE A 501 -9.37 4.93 14.22
C ILE A 501 -8.90 6.38 14.31
N LEU A 502 -7.66 6.58 14.73
CA LEU A 502 -7.07 7.93 14.76
C LEU A 502 -6.78 8.40 13.34
N ALA A 503 -6.94 9.70 13.12
CA ALA A 503 -6.62 10.39 11.89
C ALA A 503 -5.87 11.68 12.17
N LYS A 504 -5.10 12.15 11.20
CA LYS A 504 -4.52 13.49 11.26
C LYS A 504 -5.63 14.53 11.14
N THR A 505 -5.52 15.58 11.93
CA THR A 505 -6.30 16.81 11.76
C THR A 505 -6.08 17.42 10.37
N LEU A 506 -6.98 18.30 9.93
CA LEU A 506 -6.93 18.90 8.59
C LEU A 506 -5.69 19.77 8.36
N ASP A 507 -5.14 20.39 9.42
CA ASP A 507 -3.89 21.13 9.37
C ASP A 507 -2.64 20.23 9.32
N GLY A 508 -2.81 18.93 9.61
CA GLY A 508 -1.76 17.91 9.53
C GLY A 508 -0.87 17.80 10.78
N TYR A 509 -1.02 18.66 11.78
CA TYR A 509 -0.14 18.74 12.95
C TYR A 509 -0.68 17.95 14.16
N GLY A 510 -1.99 17.94 14.37
CA GLY A 510 -2.64 17.22 15.48
C GLY A 510 -3.26 15.87 15.10
N LEU A 511 -3.84 15.18 16.09
CA LEU A 511 -4.60 13.93 15.89
C LEU A 511 -6.05 14.09 16.36
N THR A 512 -6.95 13.44 15.65
CA THR A 512 -8.40 13.34 15.92
C THR A 512 -8.91 11.94 15.53
N ASP A 513 -10.22 11.72 15.47
CA ASP A 513 -10.79 10.48 14.93
C ASP A 513 -11.00 10.52 13.42
N ILE A 514 -11.26 9.35 12.84
CA ILE A 514 -11.48 9.20 11.41
C ILE A 514 -12.71 9.93 10.89
N SER A 515 -13.70 10.25 11.74
CA SER A 515 -14.83 11.05 11.28
C SER A 515 -14.42 12.50 11.05
N ALA A 516 -13.53 13.08 11.85
CA ALA A 516 -13.12 14.49 11.75
C ALA A 516 -11.88 14.72 10.88
N GLY A 517 -10.92 13.80 10.89
CA GLY A 517 -9.62 13.98 10.26
C GLY A 517 -9.55 13.77 8.75
N ALA A 518 -8.38 14.03 8.16
CA ALA A 518 -8.11 13.82 6.74
C ALA A 518 -7.77 12.36 6.44
N ASN A 519 -6.65 11.87 7.00
CA ASN A 519 -6.11 10.55 6.70
C ASN A 519 -5.87 9.75 7.99
N PRO A 520 -6.10 8.42 8.00
CA PRO A 520 -5.75 7.58 9.14
C PRO A 520 -4.29 7.76 9.57
N TYR A 521 -4.07 7.91 10.87
CA TYR A 521 -2.74 7.99 11.46
C TYR A 521 -2.24 6.59 11.79
N LYS A 522 -1.28 6.10 10.99
CA LYS A 522 -0.69 4.77 11.08
C LYS A 522 0.82 4.86 11.32
N PRO A 523 1.26 5.14 12.56
CA PRO A 523 2.68 5.31 12.86
C PRO A 523 3.51 4.08 12.49
N GLU A 524 2.95 2.88 12.57
CA GLU A 524 3.61 1.62 12.23
C GLU A 524 4.09 1.55 10.76
N TYR A 525 3.55 2.39 9.87
CA TYR A 525 4.02 2.47 8.48
C TYR A 525 5.37 3.19 8.35
N CYS A 526 5.95 3.72 9.44
CA CYS A 526 7.34 4.16 9.45
C CYS A 526 8.32 2.98 9.47
N LEU A 527 7.88 1.80 9.94
CA LEU A 527 8.70 0.60 9.98
C LEU A 527 9.05 0.14 8.55
N PRO A 528 10.27 -0.37 8.33
CA PRO A 528 10.68 -1.03 7.09
C PRO A 528 9.64 -2.01 6.55
N GLN A 529 9.33 -1.92 5.26
CA GLN A 529 8.39 -2.82 4.58
C GLN A 529 9.13 -3.76 3.62
N TYR A 530 8.51 -4.90 3.33
CA TYR A 530 8.99 -5.82 2.30
C TYR A 530 9.13 -5.13 0.95
N HIS A 531 10.22 -5.43 0.25
CA HIS A 531 10.48 -4.99 -1.12
C HIS A 531 10.73 -6.24 -1.99
N GLU A 532 10.20 -6.27 -3.21
CA GLU A 532 10.28 -7.45 -4.10
C GLU A 532 11.71 -7.87 -4.43
N ALA A 533 12.62 -6.89 -4.51
CA ALA A 533 14.05 -7.13 -4.72
C ALA A 533 14.80 -7.61 -3.46
N MET A 534 14.18 -7.69 -2.27
CA MET A 534 14.78 -8.43 -1.14
C MET A 534 14.71 -9.92 -1.51
N ALA A 535 15.66 -10.38 -2.32
CA ALA A 535 15.60 -11.70 -2.92
C ALA A 535 15.67 -12.76 -1.83
N GLU A 536 14.78 -13.75 -1.90
CA GLU A 536 14.77 -14.84 -0.93
C GLU A 536 15.94 -15.82 -1.15
N GLU A 537 16.65 -15.68 -2.27
CA GLU A 537 17.92 -16.33 -2.62
C GLU A 537 19.15 -15.49 -2.26
N SER A 538 18.99 -14.34 -1.60
CA SER A 538 20.13 -13.51 -1.19
C SER A 538 21.10 -14.35 -0.35
N SER A 539 22.40 -14.25 -0.64
CA SER A 539 23.42 -14.97 0.11
C SER A 539 23.44 -14.53 1.59
N GLY A 540 23.88 -15.46 2.44
CA GLY A 540 23.92 -15.44 3.91
C GLY A 540 23.59 -14.15 4.68
N THR A 541 24.31 -13.05 4.44
CA THR A 541 24.28 -11.86 5.30
C THR A 541 23.05 -10.99 5.08
N GLU A 542 22.70 -10.67 3.83
CA GLU A 542 21.47 -9.93 3.50
C GLU A 542 20.23 -10.65 4.04
N GLN A 543 20.17 -11.98 3.92
CA GLN A 543 19.04 -12.77 4.40
C GLN A 543 18.85 -12.61 5.91
N ARG A 544 19.92 -12.66 6.72
CA ARG A 544 19.85 -12.47 8.18
C ARG A 544 19.42 -11.05 8.55
N ILE A 545 19.91 -10.05 7.83
CA ILE A 545 19.57 -8.64 8.05
C ILE A 545 18.11 -8.39 7.71
N PHE A 546 17.65 -8.81 6.53
CA PHE A 546 16.26 -8.65 6.10
C PHE A 546 15.30 -9.44 6.99
N ALA A 547 15.68 -10.62 7.49
CA ALA A 547 14.86 -11.35 8.47
C ALA A 547 14.63 -10.53 9.76
N LYS A 548 15.66 -9.86 10.28
CA LYS A 548 15.54 -8.98 11.47
C LYS A 548 14.67 -7.75 11.19
N ILE A 549 14.85 -7.13 10.02
CA ILE A 549 14.07 -5.98 9.56
C ILE A 549 12.59 -6.33 9.41
N LEU A 550 12.29 -7.42 8.70
CA LEU A 550 10.92 -7.87 8.43
C LEU A 550 10.26 -8.52 9.64
N GLY A 551 11.05 -8.89 10.65
CA GLY A 551 10.59 -9.41 11.94
C GLY A 551 10.10 -8.33 12.93
N LEU A 552 10.17 -7.04 12.59
CA LEU A 552 9.63 -5.98 13.44
C LEU A 552 8.11 -6.09 13.56
N ASP A 553 7.61 -6.08 14.81
CA ASP A 553 6.18 -6.08 15.10
C ASP A 553 5.62 -4.65 15.09
N ALA A 554 4.45 -4.48 14.47
CA ALA A 554 3.72 -3.21 14.46
C ALA A 554 2.93 -2.97 15.76
N LYS A 555 2.61 -4.02 16.52
CA LYS A 555 1.75 -3.93 17.72
C LYS A 555 2.24 -2.92 18.77
N PRO A 556 3.55 -2.81 19.09
CA PRO A 556 4.03 -1.83 20.06
C PRO A 556 3.61 -0.40 19.72
N LEU A 557 3.71 -0.01 18.43
CA LEU A 557 3.33 1.33 17.95
C LEU A 557 1.81 1.52 17.79
N GLN A 558 1.05 0.43 17.70
CA GLN A 558 -0.42 0.47 17.72
C GLN A 558 -0.98 0.62 19.15
N GLN A 559 -0.27 0.10 20.15
CA GLN A 559 -0.62 0.24 21.56
C GLN A 559 -0.11 1.56 22.15
N TYR A 560 1.15 1.91 21.89
CA TYR A 560 1.77 3.16 22.33
C TYR A 560 2.02 4.02 21.10
N ILE A 561 1.06 4.89 20.81
CA ILE A 561 0.98 5.65 19.57
C ILE A 561 1.86 6.90 19.71
N PRO A 562 2.98 7.04 18.97
CA PRO A 562 3.81 8.24 19.05
C PRO A 562 3.03 9.47 18.61
N ILE A 563 3.22 10.59 19.31
CA ILE A 563 2.67 11.88 18.86
C ILE A 563 3.28 12.27 17.50
N PRO A 564 2.56 13.03 16.64
CA PRO A 564 3.05 13.34 15.29
C PRO A 564 4.42 14.02 15.26
N SER A 565 4.71 14.91 16.22
CA SER A 565 5.97 15.64 16.32
C SER A 565 7.16 14.74 16.67
N LEU A 566 6.94 13.56 17.27
CA LEU A 566 7.99 12.60 17.60
C LEU A 566 8.40 11.72 16.40
N MET A 567 7.54 11.62 15.37
CA MET A 567 7.78 10.75 14.20
C MET A 567 9.13 10.97 13.50
N PRO A 568 9.64 12.21 13.32
CA PRO A 568 10.96 12.43 12.73
C PRO A 568 12.09 11.73 13.51
N LEU A 569 12.05 11.78 14.85
CA LEU A 569 13.02 11.10 15.70
C LEU A 569 12.94 9.57 15.53
N LEU A 570 11.73 9.00 15.55
CA LEU A 570 11.54 7.55 15.34
C LEU A 570 12.09 7.09 13.99
N ILE A 571 11.82 7.86 12.93
CA ILE A 571 12.30 7.55 11.57
C ILE A 571 13.84 7.57 11.52
N GLY A 572 14.47 8.53 12.19
CA GLY A 572 15.92 8.59 12.38
C GLY A 572 16.46 7.35 13.11
N ASN A 573 15.90 7.04 14.26
CA ASN A 573 16.29 5.87 15.09
C ASN A 573 16.18 4.55 14.32
N ILE A 574 15.15 4.38 13.47
CA ILE A 574 14.99 3.21 12.60
C ILE A 574 16.15 3.13 11.60
N GLY A 575 16.51 4.26 10.97
CA GLY A 575 17.62 4.31 10.02
C GLY A 575 18.95 3.94 10.66
N GLU A 576 19.24 4.52 11.83
CA GLU A 576 20.44 4.20 12.60
C GLU A 576 20.48 2.74 13.00
N TRP A 577 19.35 2.18 13.47
CA TRP A 577 19.26 0.77 13.81
C TRP A 577 19.54 -0.15 12.60
N GLN A 578 19.06 0.20 11.41
CA GLN A 578 19.37 -0.54 10.18
C GLN A 578 20.88 -0.53 9.87
N LEU A 579 21.55 0.61 10.03
CA LEU A 579 23.01 0.67 9.87
C LEU A 579 23.71 -0.22 10.92
N HIS A 580 23.32 -0.13 12.19
CA HIS A 580 23.93 -0.93 13.25
C HIS A 580 23.78 -2.44 13.01
N LEU A 581 22.65 -2.89 12.43
CA LEU A 581 22.51 -4.29 12.01
C LEU A 581 23.55 -4.69 10.96
N VAL A 582 23.79 -3.83 9.97
CA VAL A 582 24.79 -4.08 8.92
C VAL A 582 26.20 -4.10 9.53
N LEU A 583 26.54 -3.13 10.38
CA LEU A 583 27.85 -3.08 11.04
C LEU A 583 28.10 -4.34 11.88
N GLN A 584 27.10 -4.78 12.66
CA GLN A 584 27.18 -6.01 13.47
C GLN A 584 27.41 -7.26 12.62
N GLU A 585 26.63 -7.45 11.55
CA GLU A 585 26.75 -8.63 10.69
C GLU A 585 28.05 -8.63 9.86
N MET A 586 28.63 -7.45 9.62
CA MET A 586 29.93 -7.29 8.97
C MET A 586 31.11 -7.27 9.95
N ASN A 587 30.87 -7.46 11.25
CA ASN A 587 31.88 -7.38 12.31
C ASN A 587 32.67 -6.06 12.33
N ILE A 588 32.02 -4.96 11.98
CA ILE A 588 32.59 -3.61 12.08
C ILE A 588 32.20 -3.02 13.43
N THR A 589 33.20 -2.65 14.22
CA THR A 589 33.00 -2.01 15.52
C THR A 589 33.01 -0.49 15.36
N PRO A 590 31.88 0.21 15.57
CA PRO A 590 31.88 1.67 15.63
C PRO A 590 32.61 2.15 16.89
N ILE A 591 33.18 3.36 16.84
CA ILE A 591 33.75 4.03 18.02
C ILE A 591 32.59 4.30 19.00
N PRO A 592 32.63 3.79 20.24
CA PRO A 592 31.61 4.08 21.23
C PRO A 592 31.54 5.59 21.52
N SER A 593 30.34 6.15 21.66
CA SER A 593 30.13 7.59 21.91
C SER A 593 30.92 8.13 23.12
N GLN A 594 31.12 7.28 24.14
CA GLN A 594 31.86 7.61 25.37
C GLN A 594 33.37 7.65 25.17
N GLU A 595 33.89 6.97 24.14
CA GLU A 595 35.32 6.89 23.81
C GLU A 595 35.68 7.83 22.65
N LEU A 596 34.70 8.48 22.02
CA LEU A 596 34.90 9.35 20.87
C LEU A 596 35.90 10.49 21.16
N SER A 597 35.87 11.05 22.37
CA SER A 597 36.78 12.11 22.78
C SER A 597 38.24 11.64 22.90
N HIS A 598 38.48 10.35 23.14
CA HIS A 598 39.82 9.77 23.16
C HIS A 598 40.42 9.72 21.74
N TYR A 599 39.63 9.24 20.77
CA TYR A 599 40.07 9.10 19.38
C TYR A 599 40.06 10.43 18.61
N LEU A 600 39.10 11.31 18.88
CA LEU A 600 38.93 12.59 18.19
C LEU A 600 38.92 13.74 19.20
N ASP A 601 37.75 14.34 19.40
CA ASP A 601 37.47 15.43 20.34
C ASP A 601 36.01 15.29 20.78
N SER A 602 35.66 15.74 21.99
CA SER A 602 34.27 15.78 22.45
C SER A 602 33.35 16.57 21.51
N HIS A 603 33.87 17.58 20.80
CA HIS A 603 33.10 18.39 19.86
C HIS A 603 32.59 17.59 18.65
N CYS A 604 33.23 16.45 18.34
CA CYS A 604 32.75 15.55 17.29
C CYS A 604 31.45 14.83 17.65
N TYR A 605 31.06 14.79 18.92
CA TYR A 605 29.80 14.15 19.31
C TYR A 605 28.61 14.84 18.61
N GLU A 606 27.75 14.05 17.95
CA GLU A 606 26.60 14.55 17.17
C GLU A 606 26.99 15.51 16.03
N LEU A 607 28.25 15.49 15.59
CA LEU A 607 28.63 16.10 14.31
C LEU A 607 28.24 15.15 13.16
N PHE A 608 28.44 13.84 13.37
CA PHE A 608 27.95 12.72 12.55
C PHE A 608 27.32 11.66 13.46
N ASP A 609 26.46 10.82 12.88
CA ASP A 609 25.65 9.84 13.61
C ASP A 609 26.48 8.63 14.08
N VAL A 610 27.45 8.18 13.30
CA VAL A 610 28.34 7.03 13.61
C VAL A 610 29.76 7.29 13.13
N TYR A 611 30.76 6.82 13.89
CA TYR A 611 32.17 6.85 13.51
C TYR A 611 32.77 5.45 13.51
N CYS A 612 33.57 5.12 12.50
CA CYS A 612 34.32 3.87 12.41
C CYS A 612 35.80 4.16 12.10
N ILE A 613 36.69 3.24 12.47
CA ILE A 613 38.10 3.27 12.08
C ILE A 613 38.32 2.20 11.01
N ASN A 614 38.85 2.60 9.87
CA ASN A 614 39.32 1.68 8.84
C ASN A 614 40.79 1.95 8.55
N LYS A 615 41.66 1.00 8.87
CA LYS A 615 43.13 1.19 8.87
C LYS A 615 43.49 2.44 9.70
N ASN A 616 44.09 3.45 9.08
CA ASN A 616 44.45 4.71 9.72
C ASN A 616 43.51 5.86 9.32
N ARG A 617 42.27 5.58 8.91
CA ARG A 617 41.31 6.62 8.50
C ARG A 617 40.04 6.57 9.33
N ILE A 618 39.45 7.74 9.54
CA ILE A 618 38.15 7.89 10.20
C ILE A 618 37.06 7.90 9.14
N VAL A 619 36.10 6.99 9.29
CA VAL A 619 34.87 6.99 8.49
C VAL A 619 33.76 7.60 9.34
N ALA A 620 33.25 8.76 8.95
CA ALA A 620 32.16 9.45 9.64
C ALA A 620 30.86 9.35 8.83
N ILE A 621 29.81 8.79 9.42
CA ILE A 621 28.56 8.45 8.73
C ILE A 621 27.42 9.28 9.30
N ASP A 622 26.74 10.04 8.44
CA ASP A 622 25.48 10.73 8.72
C ASP A 622 24.33 9.88 8.15
N VAL A 623 23.59 9.21 9.02
CA VAL A 623 22.49 8.31 8.67
C VAL A 623 21.22 9.11 8.45
N LYS A 624 20.54 8.81 7.35
CA LYS A 624 19.28 9.44 6.99
C LYS A 624 18.30 8.37 6.55
N ASN A 625 17.04 8.54 6.93
CA ASN A 625 15.94 7.67 6.53
C ASN A 625 14.87 8.50 5.82
N TRP A 626 15.30 9.21 4.78
CA TRP A 626 14.43 10.14 4.08
C TRP A 626 13.47 9.35 3.19
N ARG A 627 12.17 9.58 3.41
CA ARG A 627 11.23 9.68 2.29
C ARG A 627 11.71 10.89 1.49
N MET A 628 11.72 10.85 0.16
CA MET A 628 11.74 12.18 -0.47
C MET A 628 10.44 12.83 0.03
N GLN A 629 10.52 14.01 0.61
CA GLN A 629 9.36 14.82 0.94
C GLN A 629 9.84 16.20 0.64
N GLY A 630 9.38 16.69 -0.51
CA GLY A 630 9.87 17.93 -1.08
C GLY A 630 11.26 17.74 -1.67
N ASN A 631 11.32 17.63 -2.99
CA ASN A 631 12.53 17.95 -3.73
C ASN A 631 12.75 19.47 -3.70
N ASN A 632 12.92 20.03 -2.51
CA ASN A 632 13.40 21.38 -2.40
C ASN A 632 14.89 21.30 -2.68
N ARG A 633 15.27 21.47 -3.96
CA ARG A 633 16.65 21.65 -4.41
C ARG A 633 17.39 22.67 -3.54
N GLN A 634 16.68 23.61 -2.92
CA GLN A 634 17.16 24.54 -1.91
C GLN A 634 17.50 23.89 -0.55
N LEU A 635 16.67 22.97 -0.04
CA LEU A 635 16.96 22.16 1.16
C LEU A 635 18.16 21.24 0.90
N ALA A 636 18.21 20.56 -0.25
CA ALA A 636 19.36 19.74 -0.62
C ALA A 636 20.66 20.57 -0.72
N LYS A 637 20.59 21.77 -1.32
CA LYS A 637 21.72 22.73 -1.34
C LYS A 637 22.10 23.22 0.07
N LYS A 638 21.12 23.58 0.90
CA LYS A 638 21.35 24.02 2.29
C LYS A 638 21.99 22.91 3.12
N MET A 639 21.49 21.70 2.98
CA MET A 639 22.05 20.50 3.59
C MET A 639 23.49 20.27 3.14
N HIS A 640 23.75 20.23 1.83
CA HIS A 640 25.10 20.07 1.29
C HIS A 640 26.07 21.16 1.79
N ASN A 641 25.63 22.43 1.84
CA ASN A 641 26.44 23.51 2.37
C ASN A 641 26.74 23.35 3.87
N ASN A 642 25.74 22.95 4.67
CA ASN A 642 25.95 22.64 6.09
C ASN A 642 26.91 21.43 6.26
N SER A 643 26.79 20.42 5.39
CA SER A 643 27.67 19.24 5.37
C SER A 643 29.13 19.62 5.13
N LEU A 644 29.41 20.57 4.22
CA LEU A 644 30.76 21.05 3.96
C LEU A 644 31.39 21.73 5.18
N GLY A 645 30.58 22.45 5.97
CA GLY A 645 31.02 23.01 7.26
C GLY A 645 31.47 21.92 8.24
N LYS A 646 30.61 20.91 8.45
CA LYS A 646 30.90 19.75 9.32
C LYS A 646 32.17 19.00 8.89
N VAL A 647 32.35 18.80 7.58
CA VAL A 647 33.52 18.11 7.02
C VAL A 647 34.80 18.90 7.26
N SER A 648 34.77 20.21 7.01
CA SER A 648 35.94 21.07 7.25
C SER A 648 36.38 21.06 8.71
N GLU A 649 35.42 21.05 9.63
CA GLU A 649 35.68 20.96 11.06
C GLU A 649 36.31 19.62 11.45
N LEU A 650 35.72 18.50 11.01
CA LEU A 650 36.27 17.17 11.29
C LEU A 650 37.66 16.97 10.68
N GLN A 651 37.92 17.49 9.47
CA GLN A 651 39.24 17.45 8.84
C GLN A 651 40.29 18.21 9.64
N LYS A 652 39.95 19.37 10.23
CA LYS A 652 40.87 20.12 11.11
C LYS A 652 41.22 19.33 12.37
N ILE A 653 40.22 18.71 12.99
CA ILE A 653 40.40 17.89 14.20
C ILE A 653 41.30 16.69 13.90
N VAL A 654 41.05 15.99 12.79
CA VAL A 654 41.85 14.83 12.41
C VAL A 654 43.26 15.23 11.97
N ALA A 655 43.44 16.32 11.24
CA ALA A 655 44.76 16.83 10.89
C ALA A 655 45.61 17.22 12.11
N ALA A 656 44.97 17.62 13.22
CA ALA A 656 45.64 17.89 14.49
C ALA A 656 46.05 16.61 15.24
N LYS A 657 45.55 15.43 14.84
CA LYS A 657 45.86 14.13 15.44
C LYS A 657 46.82 13.38 14.51
N THR A 658 48.01 13.03 14.98
CA THR A 658 49.02 12.32 14.18
C THR A 658 48.70 10.86 13.89
N GLN A 659 47.63 10.32 14.50
CA GLN A 659 47.27 8.91 14.44
C GLN A 659 46.42 8.50 13.22
N PHE A 660 45.92 9.47 12.44
CA PHE A 660 45.04 9.21 11.30
C PHE A 660 45.49 9.94 10.04
N ASP A 661 45.44 9.25 8.89
CA ASP A 661 45.85 9.72 7.58
C ASP A 661 44.76 10.58 6.89
N GLY A 662 43.55 10.62 7.47
CA GLY A 662 42.45 11.46 6.97
C GLY A 662 41.06 10.92 7.31
N VAL A 663 40.07 11.50 6.65
CA VAL A 663 38.65 11.28 6.92
C VAL A 663 37.88 11.00 5.63
N ASP A 664 36.98 10.03 5.69
CA ASP A 664 35.97 9.77 4.68
C ASP A 664 34.59 10.04 5.28
N VAL A 665 33.83 10.95 4.67
CA VAL A 665 32.51 11.33 5.16
C VAL A 665 31.43 10.70 4.28
N VAL A 666 30.47 10.01 4.90
CA VAL A 666 29.40 9.29 4.21
C VAL A 666 28.05 9.83 4.65
N TYR A 667 27.24 10.32 3.72
CA TYR A 667 25.81 10.55 3.92
C TYR A 667 25.07 9.32 3.42
N LEU A 668 24.42 8.62 4.36
CA LEU A 668 23.89 7.29 4.14
C LEU A 668 22.36 7.28 4.19
N ASN A 669 21.70 7.02 3.07
CA ASN A 669 20.26 6.80 3.04
C ASN A 669 19.91 5.33 3.30
N THR A 670 19.06 5.08 4.31
CA THR A 670 18.69 3.73 4.76
C THR A 670 17.34 3.24 4.23
N ARG A 671 16.60 4.10 3.52
CA ARG A 671 15.30 3.77 2.95
C ARG A 671 15.45 2.94 1.66
N TYR A 672 14.72 1.82 1.58
CA TYR A 672 14.74 0.87 0.44
C TYR A 672 14.05 1.35 -0.85
N ALA A 673 13.56 2.59 -0.90
CA ALA A 673 12.81 3.09 -2.06
C ALA A 673 13.75 3.41 -3.24
N LEU A 674 13.28 3.17 -4.47
CA LEU A 674 13.97 3.60 -5.69
C LEU A 674 14.06 5.13 -5.71
N ASN A 675 15.16 5.66 -5.19
CA ASN A 675 15.43 7.09 -5.13
C ASN A 675 16.28 7.50 -6.34
N SER A 676 15.67 8.19 -7.31
CA SER A 676 16.33 8.65 -8.54
C SER A 676 17.50 9.61 -8.26
N LEU A 677 17.45 10.39 -7.16
CA LEU A 677 18.54 11.25 -6.71
C LEU A 677 19.76 10.44 -6.23
N ASN A 678 19.55 9.33 -5.52
CA ASN A 678 20.66 8.51 -5.02
C ASN A 678 21.15 7.44 -6.01
N ILE A 679 20.30 6.97 -6.93
CA ILE A 679 20.71 6.10 -8.04
C ILE A 679 21.81 6.78 -8.88
N ARG A 680 21.81 8.11 -8.95
CA ARG A 680 22.77 8.91 -9.74
C ARG A 680 23.98 9.43 -8.96
N ALA A 681 23.95 9.43 -7.62
CA ALA A 681 24.91 10.17 -6.78
C ALA A 681 26.09 9.37 -6.22
N GLU A 682 26.17 8.06 -6.44
CA GLU A 682 27.26 7.21 -5.90
C GLU A 682 28.63 7.46 -6.56
N HIS A 683 28.77 8.49 -7.41
CA HIS A 683 29.96 8.74 -8.22
C HIS A 683 30.67 10.06 -7.91
N SER A 684 30.34 10.76 -6.83
CA SER A 684 31.02 12.01 -6.50
C SER A 684 31.65 11.96 -5.12
N ASN A 685 32.98 11.85 -5.08
CA ASN A 685 33.77 12.33 -3.96
C ASN A 685 33.89 13.87 -4.05
N HIS A 686 32.75 14.57 -4.10
CA HIS A 686 32.75 16.02 -4.28
C HIS A 686 33.14 16.67 -2.95
N LYS A 687 34.38 17.17 -2.89
CA LYS A 687 34.96 17.82 -1.70
C LYS A 687 35.05 16.91 -0.46
N GLY A 688 35.26 15.60 -0.65
CA GLY A 688 35.47 14.66 0.47
C GLY A 688 34.19 14.07 1.08
N ILE A 689 33.03 14.22 0.42
CA ILE A 689 31.75 13.68 0.88
C ILE A 689 31.25 12.63 -0.11
N CYS A 690 30.87 11.46 0.39
CA CYS A 690 30.24 10.37 -0.35
C CYS A 690 28.74 10.31 -0.01
N TYR A 691 27.89 10.17 -1.04
CA TYR A 691 26.44 10.00 -0.87
C TYR A 691 26.04 8.60 -1.30
N TYR A 692 25.65 7.75 -0.35
CA TYR A 692 25.36 6.33 -0.59
C TYR A 692 23.97 5.94 -0.09
N ASN A 693 23.40 4.90 -0.70
CA ASN A 693 22.32 4.14 -0.08
C ASN A 693 22.90 2.99 0.74
N LEU A 694 22.26 2.58 1.83
CA LEU A 694 22.63 1.40 2.61
C LEU A 694 22.40 0.11 1.80
N PHE A 695 21.24 0.02 1.17
CA PHE A 695 20.87 -1.08 0.29
C PHE A 695 20.72 -0.57 -1.14
N LYS A 696 21.27 -1.31 -2.09
CA LYS A 696 21.26 -1.00 -3.52
C LYS A 696 20.58 -2.11 -4.30
N ASN A 697 19.68 -1.72 -5.19
CA ASN A 697 19.08 -2.66 -6.13
C ASN A 697 20.08 -2.93 -7.27
N ILE A 698 20.62 -4.14 -7.31
CA ILE A 698 21.53 -4.63 -8.34
C ILE A 698 20.69 -5.43 -9.33
N SER A 699 20.73 -5.02 -10.61
CA SER A 699 20.04 -5.72 -11.67
C SER A 699 21.01 -6.63 -12.41
N SER A 700 20.65 -7.90 -12.57
CA SER A 700 21.38 -8.89 -13.34
C SER A 700 20.47 -9.47 -14.43
N TYR A 701 21.08 -9.99 -15.49
CA TYR A 701 20.39 -10.78 -16.49
C TYR A 701 20.44 -12.23 -16.06
N GLU A 702 19.27 -12.82 -15.77
CA GLU A 702 19.15 -14.26 -15.67
C GLU A 702 18.62 -14.81 -16.99
N LYS A 703 19.09 -16.01 -17.32
CA LYS A 703 18.58 -16.76 -18.46
C LYS A 703 17.10 -17.07 -18.18
N ASP A 704 16.19 -16.60 -19.02
CA ASP A 704 14.80 -16.98 -18.89
C ASP A 704 14.72 -18.47 -19.27
N ASN A 705 14.40 -19.32 -18.30
CA ASN A 705 14.20 -20.76 -18.54
C ASN A 705 12.90 -21.03 -19.33
N GLY A 706 12.23 -19.98 -19.82
CA GLY A 706 11.17 -20.04 -20.82
C GLY A 706 11.64 -20.51 -22.20
N LYS A 707 10.70 -20.55 -23.16
CA LYS A 707 10.83 -21.27 -24.45
C LYS A 707 11.89 -20.74 -25.41
N ASN A 708 12.50 -19.59 -25.14
CA ASN A 708 13.50 -18.99 -26.00
C ASN A 708 14.81 -18.85 -25.22
N HIS A 709 15.85 -19.58 -25.62
CA HIS A 709 17.17 -19.53 -24.98
C HIS A 709 17.89 -18.18 -25.08
N TYR A 710 17.30 -17.22 -25.80
CA TYR A 710 17.78 -15.86 -26.00
C TYR A 710 17.04 -14.80 -25.16
N ASP A 711 15.95 -15.18 -24.49
CA ASP A 711 15.23 -14.26 -23.62
C ASP A 711 15.97 -14.19 -22.27
N ALA A 712 16.48 -13.01 -21.93
CA ALA A 712 17.07 -12.73 -20.64
C ALA A 712 16.06 -11.95 -19.79
N LYS A 713 15.78 -12.44 -18.59
CA LYS A 713 14.94 -11.73 -17.63
C LYS A 713 15.84 -10.86 -16.75
N ILE A 714 15.46 -9.60 -16.57
CA ILE A 714 16.10 -8.75 -15.57
C ILE A 714 15.62 -9.23 -14.19
N LYS A 715 16.55 -9.74 -13.39
CA LYS A 715 16.36 -9.95 -11.95
C LYS A 715 16.96 -8.78 -11.21
N SER A 716 16.27 -8.35 -10.17
CA SER A 716 16.68 -7.24 -9.31
C SER A 716 16.83 -7.77 -7.89
N GLU A 717 17.98 -7.52 -7.27
CA GLU A 717 18.31 -7.94 -5.91
C GLU A 717 18.81 -6.75 -5.09
N LEU A 718 18.25 -6.54 -3.91
CA LEU A 718 18.71 -5.57 -2.92
C LEU A 718 19.89 -6.18 -2.17
N ARG A 719 21.07 -5.61 -2.39
CA ARG A 719 22.29 -5.95 -1.66
C ARG A 719 22.78 -4.79 -0.82
N ILE A 720 23.64 -5.07 0.15
CA ILE A 720 24.34 -4.01 0.87
C ILE A 720 25.24 -3.26 -0.13
N ASN A 721 25.36 -1.96 0.01
CA ASN A 721 26.12 -1.15 -0.93
C ASN A 721 27.62 -1.47 -0.86
N GLN A 722 28.18 -2.03 -1.95
CA GLN A 722 29.58 -2.40 -2.02
C GLN A 722 30.53 -1.21 -1.80
N TYR A 723 30.19 -0.01 -2.28
CA TYR A 723 31.04 1.16 -2.09
C TYR A 723 31.12 1.58 -0.62
N LEU A 724 30.01 1.39 0.14
CA LEU A 724 30.00 1.59 1.58
C LEU A 724 30.90 0.56 2.27
N LEU A 725 30.79 -0.72 1.91
CA LEU A 725 31.60 -1.80 2.49
C LEU A 725 33.09 -1.58 2.23
N ASN A 726 33.47 -1.15 1.02
CA ASN A 726 34.85 -0.84 0.68
C ASN A 726 35.42 0.31 1.54
N ILE A 727 34.65 1.38 1.77
CA ILE A 727 35.07 2.49 2.66
C ILE A 727 35.19 2.00 4.11
N LEU A 728 34.34 1.07 4.53
CA LEU A 728 34.41 0.46 5.86
C LEU A 728 35.49 -0.62 6.00
N GLY A 729 36.21 -0.96 4.93
CA GLY A 729 37.33 -1.91 4.96
C GLY A 729 36.93 -3.37 4.83
N VAL A 730 35.70 -3.64 4.39
CA VAL A 730 35.19 -5.00 4.15
C VAL A 730 35.31 -5.33 2.67
N ASN A 731 36.09 -6.36 2.34
CA ASN A 731 36.06 -6.98 1.02
C ASN A 731 34.88 -7.95 1.00
N TYR A 732 33.78 -7.52 0.40
CA TYR A 732 32.57 -8.33 0.21
C TYR A 732 32.51 -8.75 -1.26
N ASP A 733 32.57 -10.06 -1.55
CA ASP A 733 32.50 -10.61 -2.91
C ASP A 733 31.06 -10.96 -3.32
#